data_AF-A0A2Y9RHW7-F1
#
_entry.id   AF-A0A2Y9RHW7-F1
#
_cell.length_a   1.000
_cell.length_b   1.000
_cell.length_c   1.000
_cell.angle_alpha   90.00
_cell.angle_beta   90.00
_cell.angle_gamma   90.00
#
_symmetry.space_group_name_H-M   'P 1'
#
loop_
_entity.id
_entity.type
_entity.pdbx_description
1 polymer ?
#
loop_
_entity_poly.entity_id
_entity_poly.type
_entity_poly.pdbx_seq_one_letter_code
_entity_poly.pdbx_strand_id
1 'polypeptide(L)'
;MSNRCRVGLFAAASAALLQRTGVFAIVEMGDVGAREAILSQPQHGLGGRRLRVRPREQKEFQSPAFRSPRGAAPDSHQLARALAEVPDVEAQMVKLVGLRELSEAERQLRSLVVSLMQEVFTEFFPGCVVHPFGSSINSFDVHGCDLDLFLDLGNLEEPQPAPKAPESPSLDSALASPVDPQALACIPASPPGSQPPASPQDSEALEFETPSSSLAPQTPDSALASETLASPQSLPPSSPLQEDRGEGDLGKSLELAEALNGEKTERGAMLELVGSILRGCVPGVYRVQTVPSARRPVVKFCHRPSGLHGDISLSNRLALHNSRFLSLCSELDGRVRPLVYTLRCWAQGRGLSGSGPLLNNYALTLLVIYFLQTRDPPVLPTVSQLTQKAGEGEQVEVDGWDCSFPRDASRLEPSTNVEPLSSLLAQFFSCVSCWDLRGSLLSLREGQALPVAGGLPSNLWGGLRLGPLNLQDPFDLSHNVAANVTTRVAGRLQNCCRAAANYCRSLQYQRRSSRGRDWGLLPLLQPSSPSSLLSATPIPLPPAPFTQLTAALVQLLRDALGCHIEQGTKRSRSEGDGAGESPQGGTSKRLKRDGQKQSCEEGREEQQECAGGHGEDGVEEMVVEVGETMQDWAMWSPGQPGELSLTTGELLATGEGGQPGHTALAEQGPKGPDTAQKRLPGETGKGAALSSLVSWRCALWHRVWQGRRRARRRLQQQTKGGGAGVGAEWLATEAQVSQELRGLSGGEQRPAAEPLLTFVASASQADQTLTVTPLQDSQGLFPDLHHFLQVFLPQALRHLLK
;
A
#
# COMPACT_ATOMS: atom_id res chain seq x y z
N MET A 1 -7.87 64.28 -2.85
CA MET A 1 -9.33 64.08 -2.65
C MET A 1 -9.60 62.57 -2.70
N SER A 2 -10.51 62.06 -1.88
CA SER A 2 -10.66 60.61 -1.62
C SER A 2 -11.82 60.00 -2.41
N ASN A 3 -11.54 59.04 -3.28
CA ASN A 3 -12.57 58.22 -3.94
C ASN A 3 -12.64 56.84 -3.27
N ARG A 4 -13.47 56.73 -2.23
CA ARG A 4 -13.84 55.44 -1.62
C ARG A 4 -14.95 54.79 -2.45
N CYS A 5 -14.64 53.72 -3.19
CA CYS A 5 -15.68 52.84 -3.72
C CYS A 5 -16.31 52.04 -2.57
N ARG A 6 -17.54 52.38 -2.18
CA ARG A 6 -18.38 51.52 -1.34
C ARG A 6 -18.90 50.36 -2.17
N VAL A 7 -18.22 49.21 -2.10
CA VAL A 7 -18.87 47.92 -2.38
C VAL A 7 -19.75 47.59 -1.16
N GLY A 8 -20.99 47.15 -1.40
CA GLY A 8 -21.96 46.92 -0.34
C GLY A 8 -21.50 45.83 0.63
N LEU A 9 -21.55 46.15 1.94
CA LEU A 9 -21.25 45.27 3.09
C LEU A 9 -20.09 44.28 2.88
N PHE A 10 -18.84 44.70 3.12
CA PHE A 10 -17.84 43.98 3.96
C PHE A 10 -16.47 44.70 3.89
N ALA A 11 -16.13 45.43 4.96
CA ALA A 11 -14.80 46.00 5.25
C ALA A 11 -14.16 46.94 4.20
N ALA A 12 -12.98 47.49 4.54
CA ALA A 12 -12.20 48.34 3.65
C ALA A 12 -11.29 47.50 2.74
N ALA A 13 -11.24 47.84 1.45
CA ALA A 13 -10.40 47.18 0.45
C ALA A 13 -9.44 48.19 -0.21
N SER A 14 -8.23 47.73 -0.51
CA SER A 14 -7.23 48.48 -1.27
C SER A 14 -7.13 47.89 -2.67
N ALA A 15 -7.29 48.74 -3.70
CA ALA A 15 -7.25 48.31 -5.09
C ALA A 15 -5.99 48.84 -5.79
N ALA A 16 -5.16 47.94 -6.31
CA ALA A 16 -4.01 48.29 -7.13
C ALA A 16 -4.35 48.06 -8.61
N LEU A 17 -4.35 49.14 -9.40
CA LEU A 17 -4.62 49.08 -10.84
C LEU A 17 -3.30 48.91 -11.61
N LEU A 18 -3.18 47.87 -12.43
CA LEU A 18 -2.04 47.67 -13.32
C LEU A 18 -2.52 47.51 -14.76
N GLN A 19 -2.19 48.47 -15.63
CA GLN A 19 -2.57 48.44 -17.04
C GLN A 19 -1.50 47.78 -17.91
N ARG A 20 -1.96 46.91 -18.81
CA ARG A 20 -1.53 46.93 -20.23
C ARG A 20 -2.49 46.24 -21.21
N THR A 21 -3.47 45.46 -20.72
CA THR A 21 -4.53 44.87 -21.56
C THR A 21 -5.98 45.00 -21.04
N GLY A 22 -6.20 45.55 -19.83
CA GLY A 22 -7.48 46.20 -19.48
C GLY A 22 -8.71 45.34 -19.11
N VAL A 23 -8.59 44.02 -18.91
CA VAL A 23 -9.76 43.13 -18.66
C VAL A 23 -9.80 42.49 -17.26
N PHE A 24 -8.87 42.83 -16.35
CA PHE A 24 -8.89 42.31 -14.98
C PHE A 24 -8.37 43.33 -13.95
N ALA A 25 -8.77 43.15 -12.69
CA ALA A 25 -8.28 43.88 -11.53
C ALA A 25 -7.91 42.89 -10.42
N ILE A 26 -6.96 43.27 -9.57
CA ILE A 26 -6.59 42.53 -8.37
C ILE A 26 -7.07 43.35 -7.17
N VAL A 27 -7.91 42.73 -6.33
CA VAL A 27 -8.45 43.34 -5.12
C VAL A 27 -7.85 42.63 -3.93
N GLU A 28 -7.15 43.38 -3.07
CA GLU A 28 -6.57 42.86 -1.84
C GLU A 28 -7.54 43.16 -0.68
N MET A 29 -7.93 42.10 0.03
CA MET A 29 -8.86 42.16 1.15
C MET A 29 -8.06 42.18 2.46
N GLY A 30 -8.35 43.13 3.34
CA GLY A 30 -7.67 43.26 4.64
C GLY A 30 -7.99 42.17 5.67
N ASP A 31 -8.90 41.25 5.36
CA ASP A 31 -9.28 40.11 6.20
C ASP A 31 -9.49 38.83 5.37
N VAL A 32 -9.09 37.69 5.92
CA VAL A 32 -9.21 36.37 5.29
C VAL A 32 -10.67 35.92 5.25
N GLY A 33 -11.45 36.19 6.30
CA GLY A 33 -12.89 35.89 6.33
C GLY A 33 -13.66 36.65 5.25
N ALA A 34 -13.35 37.93 5.05
CA ALA A 34 -13.91 38.75 3.97
C ALA A 34 -13.54 38.21 2.58
N ARG A 35 -12.31 37.69 2.39
CA ARG A 35 -11.90 37.06 1.12
C ARG A 35 -12.76 35.83 0.82
N GLU A 36 -12.89 34.91 1.77
CA GLU A 36 -13.66 33.67 1.56
C GLU A 36 -15.17 33.94 1.45
N ALA A 37 -15.70 34.94 2.18
CA ALA A 37 -17.09 35.37 2.03
C ALA A 37 -17.39 35.86 0.60
N ILE A 38 -16.48 36.60 -0.03
CA ILE A 38 -16.61 37.01 -1.43
C ILE A 38 -16.49 35.79 -2.37
N LEU A 39 -15.48 34.93 -2.18
CA LEU A 39 -15.29 33.74 -3.03
C LEU A 39 -16.45 32.72 -2.97
N SER A 40 -17.21 32.70 -1.86
CA SER A 40 -18.38 31.83 -1.71
C SER A 40 -19.65 32.32 -2.40
N GLN A 41 -19.70 33.56 -2.91
CA GLN A 41 -20.85 34.05 -3.68
C GLN A 41 -20.80 33.56 -5.14
N PRO A 42 -21.85 32.92 -5.67
CA PRO A 42 -21.84 32.34 -7.01
C PRO A 42 -21.97 33.38 -8.14
N GLN A 43 -22.32 34.63 -7.83
CA GLN A 43 -22.50 35.69 -8.82
C GLN A 43 -22.05 37.04 -8.25
N HIS A 44 -21.27 37.77 -9.05
CA HIS A 44 -20.87 39.14 -8.76
C HIS A 44 -21.27 40.05 -9.91
N GLY A 45 -21.59 41.31 -9.62
CA GLY A 45 -21.94 42.30 -10.64
C GLY A 45 -21.53 43.71 -10.25
N LEU A 46 -21.11 44.50 -11.24
CA LEU A 46 -20.77 45.91 -11.08
C LEU A 46 -21.20 46.68 -12.33
N GLY A 47 -21.97 47.76 -12.15
CA GLY A 47 -22.45 48.59 -13.28
C GLY A 47 -23.24 47.80 -14.34
N GLY A 48 -24.07 46.84 -13.90
CA GLY A 48 -24.86 45.98 -14.80
C GLY A 48 -24.08 44.85 -15.51
N ARG A 49 -22.75 44.74 -15.31
CA ARG A 49 -21.93 43.68 -15.89
C ARG A 49 -21.61 42.59 -14.87
N ARG A 50 -21.77 41.32 -15.24
CA ARG A 50 -21.37 40.17 -14.40
C ARG A 50 -19.84 40.07 -14.34
N LEU A 51 -19.29 39.94 -13.14
CA LEU A 51 -17.86 39.78 -12.89
C LEU A 51 -17.52 38.30 -12.61
N ARG A 52 -16.36 37.85 -13.07
CA ARG A 52 -15.78 36.55 -12.71
C ARG A 52 -14.69 36.78 -11.65
N VAL A 53 -15.01 36.49 -10.39
CA VAL A 53 -14.06 36.51 -9.29
C VAL A 53 -13.47 35.10 -9.10
N ARG A 54 -12.17 35.01 -8.83
CA ARG A 54 -11.46 33.75 -8.54
C ARG A 54 -10.30 34.02 -7.58
N PRO A 55 -9.89 33.06 -6.74
CA PRO A 55 -8.66 33.21 -5.97
C PRO A 55 -7.47 33.36 -6.93
N ARG A 56 -6.51 34.20 -6.56
CA ARG A 56 -5.24 34.31 -7.28
C ARG A 56 -4.31 33.21 -6.79
N GLU A 57 -3.92 32.31 -7.69
CA GLU A 57 -2.80 31.40 -7.46
C GLU A 57 -1.54 32.24 -7.18
N GLN A 58 -0.99 32.11 -5.97
CA GLN A 58 0.30 32.70 -5.65
C GLN A 58 1.38 31.87 -6.35
N LYS A 59 1.86 32.40 -7.48
CA LYS A 59 3.07 31.90 -8.11
C LYS A 59 4.25 32.33 -7.25
N GLU A 60 4.72 31.45 -6.38
CA GLU A 60 6.00 31.65 -5.69
C GLU A 60 7.07 31.98 -6.73
N PHE A 61 7.84 33.03 -6.48
CA PHE A 61 8.90 33.45 -7.39
C PHE A 61 10.02 32.42 -7.35
N GLN A 62 10.01 31.50 -8.31
CA GLN A 62 11.19 30.72 -8.65
C GLN A 62 12.31 31.69 -9.02
N SER A 63 13.42 31.60 -8.31
CA SER A 63 14.71 32.14 -8.74
C SER A 63 15.04 31.62 -10.15
N PRO A 64 15.80 32.38 -10.97
CA PRO A 64 15.90 32.15 -12.40
C PRO A 64 16.29 30.70 -12.71
N ALA A 65 15.43 30.03 -13.49
CA ALA A 65 15.53 28.60 -13.70
C ALA A 65 16.91 28.21 -14.25
N PHE A 66 17.63 27.41 -13.47
CA PHE A 66 18.54 26.43 -14.06
C PHE A 66 17.72 25.66 -15.11
N ARG A 67 18.22 25.59 -16.35
CA ARG A 67 17.58 24.80 -17.41
C ARG A 67 17.34 23.39 -16.86
N SER A 68 16.09 22.94 -16.88
CA SER A 68 15.73 21.60 -16.42
C SER A 68 16.69 20.59 -17.05
N PRO A 69 17.38 19.74 -16.26
CA PRO A 69 18.21 18.70 -16.82
C PRO A 69 17.39 17.82 -17.77
N ARG A 70 17.99 17.42 -18.89
CA ARG A 70 17.42 16.35 -19.72
C ARG A 70 17.42 15.09 -18.85
N GLY A 71 16.24 14.64 -18.42
CA GLY A 71 16.07 13.61 -17.39
C GLY A 71 15.01 13.90 -16.31
N ALA A 72 14.33 15.04 -16.35
CA ALA A 72 13.14 15.24 -15.51
C ALA A 72 12.01 14.26 -15.91
N ALA A 73 11.38 13.63 -14.91
CA ALA A 73 10.25 12.72 -15.12
C ALA A 73 9.11 13.39 -15.92
N PRO A 74 8.43 12.67 -16.83
CA PRO A 74 7.38 13.27 -17.65
C PRO A 74 6.22 13.78 -16.79
N ASP A 75 5.76 15.01 -17.07
CA ASP A 75 4.59 15.59 -16.39
C ASP A 75 3.38 14.67 -16.51
N SER A 76 2.48 14.70 -15.52
CA SER A 76 1.26 13.86 -15.50
C SER A 76 0.45 13.91 -16.81
N HIS A 77 0.36 15.09 -17.45
CA HIS A 77 -0.29 15.24 -18.76
C HIS A 77 0.46 14.58 -19.92
N GLN A 78 1.80 14.61 -19.90
CA GLN A 78 2.64 13.95 -20.91
C GLN A 78 2.52 12.43 -20.78
N LEU A 79 2.54 11.92 -19.54
CA LEU A 79 2.31 10.50 -19.24
C LEU A 79 0.92 10.04 -19.73
N ALA A 80 -0.15 10.74 -19.35
CA ALA A 80 -1.51 10.40 -19.78
C ALA A 80 -1.64 10.37 -21.31
N ARG A 81 -1.07 11.36 -22.00
CA ARG A 81 -1.07 11.41 -23.47
C ARG A 81 -0.32 10.22 -24.09
N ALA A 82 0.90 9.93 -23.62
CA ALA A 82 1.71 8.83 -24.15
C ALA A 82 1.04 7.46 -23.96
N LEU A 83 0.28 7.28 -22.87
CA LEU A 83 -0.52 6.07 -22.62
C LEU A 83 -1.82 6.04 -23.45
N ALA A 84 -2.38 7.18 -23.88
CA ALA A 84 -3.56 7.20 -24.75
C ALA A 84 -3.23 6.87 -26.23
N GLU A 85 -1.97 7.08 -26.65
CA GLU A 85 -1.50 6.95 -28.04
C GLU A 85 -1.15 5.52 -28.47
N VAL A 86 -0.86 4.61 -27.53
CA VAL A 86 -0.52 3.19 -27.76
C VAL A 86 -1.76 2.31 -28.10
N PRO A 87 -1.60 1.10 -28.67
CA PRO A 87 -2.74 0.32 -29.20
C PRO A 87 -3.63 -0.36 -28.15
N ASP A 88 -3.06 -0.96 -27.12
CA ASP A 88 -3.75 -1.82 -26.13
C ASP A 88 -3.22 -1.59 -24.70
N VAL A 89 -3.82 -2.25 -23.69
CA VAL A 89 -3.46 -2.11 -22.27
C VAL A 89 -2.04 -2.63 -21.99
N GLU A 90 -1.55 -3.60 -22.74
CA GLU A 90 -0.26 -4.24 -22.51
C GLU A 90 0.86 -3.31 -22.97
N ALA A 91 0.68 -2.72 -24.15
CA ALA A 91 1.47 -1.61 -24.64
C ALA A 91 1.42 -0.39 -23.69
N GLN A 92 0.29 -0.11 -23.02
CA GLN A 92 0.25 0.92 -21.96
C GLN A 92 1.11 0.53 -20.75
N MET A 93 1.04 -0.71 -20.26
CA MET A 93 1.82 -1.17 -19.11
C MET A 93 3.33 -1.18 -19.41
N VAL A 94 3.74 -1.64 -20.60
CA VAL A 94 5.14 -1.61 -21.06
C VAL A 94 5.60 -0.17 -21.26
N LYS A 95 4.78 0.70 -21.88
CA LYS A 95 5.12 2.13 -22.06
C LYS A 95 5.25 2.86 -20.72
N LEU A 96 4.47 2.49 -19.71
CA LEU A 96 4.56 3.03 -18.35
C LEU A 96 5.91 2.70 -17.68
N VAL A 97 6.47 1.50 -17.90
CA VAL A 97 7.81 1.14 -17.40
C VAL A 97 8.86 2.08 -17.98
N GLY A 98 8.97 2.15 -19.30
CA GLY A 98 9.96 3.00 -19.99
C GLY A 98 9.75 4.52 -19.87
N LEU A 99 8.65 4.97 -19.26
CA LEU A 99 8.39 6.38 -18.91
C LEU A 99 8.65 6.69 -17.42
N ARG A 100 9.02 5.69 -16.62
CA ARG A 100 9.25 5.86 -15.17
C ARG A 100 10.58 5.30 -14.68
N GLU A 101 11.10 4.26 -15.30
CA GLU A 101 12.41 3.67 -14.96
C GLU A 101 13.54 4.69 -15.16
N LEU A 102 14.61 4.51 -14.40
CA LEU A 102 15.78 5.40 -14.45
C LEU A 102 16.45 5.33 -15.82
N SER A 103 16.68 6.51 -16.38
CA SER A 103 17.53 6.70 -17.55
C SER A 103 18.97 6.24 -17.27
N GLU A 104 19.71 5.90 -18.32
CA GLU A 104 21.12 5.49 -18.19
C GLU A 104 21.96 6.54 -17.45
N ALA A 105 21.75 7.83 -17.74
CA ALA A 105 22.41 8.94 -17.05
C ALA A 105 22.10 8.99 -15.54
N GLU A 106 20.86 8.68 -15.13
CA GLU A 106 20.49 8.59 -13.71
C GLU A 106 21.10 7.37 -13.00
N ARG A 107 21.37 6.28 -13.72
CA ARG A 107 22.07 5.09 -13.22
C ARG A 107 23.58 5.35 -13.10
N GLN A 108 24.18 5.97 -14.12
CA GLN A 108 25.57 6.43 -14.09
C GLN A 108 25.81 7.42 -12.94
N LEU A 109 24.91 8.40 -12.75
CA LEU A 109 24.99 9.37 -11.65
C LEU A 109 24.89 8.69 -10.27
N ARG A 110 24.05 7.66 -10.11
CA ARG A 110 24.02 6.83 -8.88
C ARG A 110 25.33 6.10 -8.68
N SER A 111 25.87 5.47 -9.73
CA SER A 111 27.16 4.77 -9.68
C SER A 111 28.29 5.70 -9.21
N LEU A 112 28.37 6.92 -9.75
CA LEU A 112 29.36 7.92 -9.34
C LEU A 112 29.23 8.32 -7.86
N VAL A 113 28.00 8.46 -7.34
CA VAL A 113 27.78 8.74 -5.91
C VAL A 113 28.12 7.54 -5.03
N VAL A 114 27.85 6.31 -5.49
CA VAL A 114 28.30 5.09 -4.79
C VAL A 114 29.83 5.02 -4.75
N SER A 115 30.53 5.30 -5.86
CA SER A 115 31.99 5.33 -5.90
C SER A 115 32.58 6.40 -4.98
N LEU A 116 31.98 7.59 -4.92
CA LEU A 116 32.40 8.65 -4.00
C LEU A 116 32.23 8.24 -2.53
N MET A 117 31.10 7.61 -2.19
CA MET A 117 30.85 7.09 -0.84
C MET A 117 31.85 5.97 -0.50
N GLN A 118 32.12 5.06 -1.44
CA GLN A 118 33.10 3.99 -1.29
C GLN A 118 34.51 4.52 -1.04
N GLU A 119 34.97 5.50 -1.82
CA GLU A 119 36.30 6.10 -1.69
C GLU A 119 36.49 6.69 -0.28
N VAL A 120 35.55 7.53 0.17
CA VAL A 120 35.63 8.14 1.50
C VAL A 120 35.49 7.09 2.60
N PHE A 121 34.56 6.14 2.52
CA PHE A 121 34.43 5.11 3.57
C PHE A 121 35.66 4.19 3.65
N THR A 122 36.33 3.90 2.53
CA THR A 122 37.58 3.11 2.54
C THR A 122 38.74 3.84 3.24
N GLU A 123 38.75 5.18 3.27
CA GLU A 123 39.73 5.96 4.04
C GLU A 123 39.56 5.76 5.57
N PHE A 124 38.31 5.67 6.05
CA PHE A 124 38.00 5.47 7.48
C PHE A 124 37.92 3.99 7.90
N PHE A 125 37.51 3.12 6.98
CA PHE A 125 37.27 1.69 7.22
C PHE A 125 37.96 0.87 6.12
N PRO A 126 39.26 0.54 6.29
CA PRO A 126 40.01 -0.26 5.33
C PRO A 126 39.31 -1.60 5.03
N GLY A 127 39.11 -1.91 3.75
CA GLY A 127 38.43 -3.12 3.30
C GLY A 127 36.90 -3.09 3.31
N CYS A 128 36.26 -2.00 3.75
CA CYS A 128 34.80 -1.89 3.70
C CYS A 128 34.26 -1.83 2.25
N VAL A 129 33.01 -2.27 2.07
CA VAL A 129 32.32 -2.26 0.77
C VAL A 129 30.96 -1.59 0.87
N VAL A 130 30.70 -0.63 -0.02
CA VAL A 130 29.42 0.08 -0.15
C VAL A 130 28.56 -0.62 -1.19
N HIS A 131 27.59 -1.42 -0.73
CA HIS A 131 26.65 -2.11 -1.59
C HIS A 131 25.38 -1.27 -1.82
N PRO A 132 25.08 -0.81 -3.04
CA PRO A 132 23.75 -0.28 -3.33
C PRO A 132 22.72 -1.40 -3.21
N PHE A 133 21.59 -1.13 -2.57
CA PHE A 133 20.46 -2.06 -2.46
C PHE A 133 19.13 -1.34 -2.76
N GLY A 134 18.01 -2.02 -2.52
CA GLY A 134 16.69 -1.42 -2.58
C GLY A 134 16.31 -1.01 -3.99
N SER A 135 15.70 0.17 -4.12
CA SER A 135 15.09 0.61 -5.38
C SER A 135 16.08 0.73 -6.54
N SER A 136 17.36 1.01 -6.27
CA SER A 136 18.35 1.27 -7.31
C SER A 136 18.85 0.03 -8.06
N ILE A 137 18.74 -1.17 -7.47
CA ILE A 137 19.22 -2.43 -8.08
C ILE A 137 18.15 -3.51 -8.23
N ASN A 138 16.97 -3.36 -7.59
CA ASN A 138 15.90 -4.36 -7.68
C ASN A 138 15.11 -4.33 -9.00
N SER A 139 15.60 -3.56 -9.98
CA SER A 139 15.00 -3.26 -11.29
C SER A 139 13.66 -2.49 -11.26
N PHE A 140 12.99 -2.37 -10.11
CA PHE A 140 11.77 -1.58 -9.92
C PHE A 140 12.09 -0.12 -9.54
N ASP A 141 13.17 0.42 -10.08
CA ASP A 141 13.59 1.80 -9.90
C ASP A 141 12.60 2.81 -10.54
N VAL A 142 12.57 4.04 -10.04
CA VAL A 142 11.79 5.12 -10.67
C VAL A 142 12.53 6.45 -10.59
N HIS A 143 12.28 7.37 -11.53
CA HIS A 143 12.84 8.72 -11.48
C HIS A 143 12.75 9.35 -10.08
N GLY A 144 13.89 9.82 -9.57
CA GLY A 144 14.00 10.42 -8.24
C GLY A 144 13.87 9.46 -7.04
N CYS A 145 13.91 8.14 -7.22
CA CYS A 145 13.89 7.18 -6.11
C CYS A 145 15.17 7.20 -5.25
N ASP A 146 15.01 6.80 -3.99
CA ASP A 146 16.08 6.75 -2.98
C ASP A 146 17.28 5.89 -3.42
N LEU A 147 18.49 6.33 -3.03
CA LEU A 147 19.74 5.59 -3.14
C LEU A 147 20.08 4.95 -1.79
N ASP A 148 19.59 3.73 -1.58
CA ASP A 148 19.83 2.96 -0.35
C ASP A 148 21.19 2.24 -0.41
N LEU A 149 22.02 2.41 0.62
CA LEU A 149 23.39 1.90 0.69
C LEU A 149 23.59 1.02 1.93
N PHE A 150 24.15 -0.18 1.75
CA PHE A 150 24.60 -1.03 2.85
C PHE A 150 26.12 -0.89 2.95
N LEU A 151 26.61 -0.38 4.07
CA LEU A 151 28.04 -0.30 4.37
C LEU A 151 28.45 -1.60 5.07
N ASP A 152 29.09 -2.49 4.32
CA ASP A 152 29.70 -3.70 4.85
C ASP A 152 31.09 -3.35 5.37
N LEU A 153 31.29 -3.37 6.69
CA LEU A 153 32.61 -3.13 7.29
C LEU A 153 33.54 -4.34 7.17
N GLY A 154 33.02 -5.48 6.67
CA GLY A 154 33.71 -6.76 6.68
C GLY A 154 33.92 -7.30 8.09
N ASN A 155 34.71 -8.37 8.21
CA ASN A 155 35.37 -8.67 9.46
C ASN A 155 36.53 -7.67 9.58
N LEU A 156 36.35 -6.63 10.39
CA LEU A 156 37.49 -5.84 10.88
C LEU A 156 38.36 -6.81 11.68
N GLU A 157 39.44 -7.32 11.08
CA GLU A 157 40.39 -8.16 11.81
C GLU A 157 40.87 -7.38 13.04
N GLU A 158 40.79 -8.00 14.22
CA GLU A 158 41.57 -7.54 15.36
C GLU A 158 43.02 -7.38 14.88
N PRO A 159 43.71 -6.27 15.20
CA PRO A 159 45.04 -6.02 14.67
C PRO A 159 45.94 -7.22 14.95
N GLN A 160 46.40 -7.90 13.88
CA GLN A 160 47.26 -9.06 14.07
C GLN A 160 48.45 -8.65 14.94
N PRO A 161 48.76 -9.40 16.02
CA PRO A 161 49.88 -9.05 16.88
C PRO A 161 51.13 -8.98 16.01
N ALA A 162 51.79 -7.82 16.03
CA ALA A 162 52.90 -7.52 15.13
C ALA A 162 53.89 -8.69 15.09
N PRO A 163 54.39 -9.09 13.91
CA PRO A 163 55.31 -10.21 13.81
C PRO A 163 56.50 -9.94 14.72
N LYS A 164 56.69 -10.83 15.71
CA LYS A 164 57.79 -10.71 16.67
C LYS A 164 59.09 -10.56 15.89
N ALA A 165 59.93 -9.61 16.31
CA ALA A 165 61.25 -9.42 15.73
C ALA A 165 62.00 -10.77 15.71
N PRO A 166 62.71 -11.10 14.62
CA PRO A 166 63.39 -12.38 14.50
C PRO A 166 64.44 -12.51 15.61
N GLU A 167 64.27 -13.55 16.44
CA GLU A 167 65.27 -13.90 17.45
C GLU A 167 66.58 -14.27 16.75
N SER A 168 67.69 -13.71 17.24
CA SER A 168 69.02 -13.95 16.70
C SER A 168 69.42 -15.43 16.83
N PRO A 169 69.84 -16.12 15.75
CA PRO A 169 70.37 -17.46 15.88
C PRO A 169 71.74 -17.40 16.59
N SER A 170 71.87 -18.17 17.67
CA SER A 170 73.12 -18.34 18.40
C SER A 170 74.16 -19.07 17.52
N LEU A 171 75.39 -18.57 17.52
CA LEU A 171 76.54 -19.27 16.97
C LEU A 171 76.83 -20.53 17.81
N ASP A 172 76.64 -21.72 17.25
CA ASP A 172 77.65 -22.79 17.29
C ASP A 172 77.24 -24.03 16.46
N SER A 173 78.26 -24.62 15.81
CA SER A 173 78.28 -25.92 15.08
C SER A 173 78.35 -25.82 13.55
N ALA A 174 79.57 -25.59 13.06
CA ALA A 174 79.96 -25.84 11.67
C ALA A 174 80.32 -27.33 11.42
N LEU A 175 80.64 -27.64 10.15
CA LEU A 175 81.30 -28.85 9.62
C LEU A 175 80.41 -30.05 9.20
N ALA A 176 79.93 -30.00 7.95
CA ALA A 176 80.28 -31.01 6.92
C ALA A 176 79.88 -30.55 5.50
N SER A 177 80.88 -30.21 4.68
CA SER A 177 80.78 -29.90 3.23
C SER A 177 80.76 -31.22 2.39
N PRO A 178 80.79 -31.27 1.02
CA PRO A 178 81.11 -30.21 0.03
C PRO A 178 80.36 -30.26 -1.35
N VAL A 179 80.92 -29.55 -2.37
CA VAL A 179 80.72 -29.64 -3.85
C VAL A 179 79.59 -28.78 -4.45
N ASP A 180 79.74 -27.97 -5.52
CA ASP A 180 80.89 -27.28 -6.20
C ASP A 180 80.30 -26.21 -7.19
N PRO A 181 81.01 -25.12 -7.61
CA PRO A 181 80.39 -23.96 -8.28
C PRO A 181 80.82 -23.70 -9.76
N GLN A 182 79.98 -22.96 -10.51
CA GLN A 182 80.30 -22.18 -11.74
C GLN A 182 79.16 -21.15 -11.96
N ALA A 183 79.40 -19.83 -11.98
CA ALA A 183 79.78 -18.97 -13.12
C ALA A 183 78.64 -18.76 -14.16
N LEU A 184 78.33 -17.57 -14.73
CA LEU A 184 78.94 -16.23 -14.68
C LEU A 184 77.96 -15.17 -15.31
N ALA A 185 78.02 -13.89 -14.86
CA ALA A 185 77.62 -12.62 -15.55
C ALA A 185 76.16 -12.45 -16.10
N CYS A 186 75.46 -11.32 -15.95
CA CYS A 186 75.76 -9.98 -16.52
C CYS A 186 74.85 -8.87 -15.94
N ILE A 187 75.35 -7.61 -15.89
CA ILE A 187 74.59 -6.37 -15.62
C ILE A 187 75.05 -5.29 -16.63
N PRO A 188 74.14 -4.44 -17.15
CA PRO A 188 74.38 -2.99 -17.27
C PRO A 188 73.19 -2.18 -16.72
N ALA A 189 73.33 -1.22 -15.81
CA ALA A 189 74.09 0.05 -15.82
C ALA A 189 73.33 1.24 -16.47
N SER A 190 72.98 2.23 -15.65
CA SER A 190 72.31 3.49 -16.04
C SER A 190 73.30 4.67 -16.15
N PRO A 191 73.02 5.73 -16.96
CA PRO A 191 73.87 6.92 -17.06
C PRO A 191 73.44 8.06 -16.08
N PRO A 192 74.32 9.06 -15.79
CA PRO A 192 74.11 10.00 -14.68
C PRO A 192 73.99 11.51 -15.02
N GLY A 193 73.24 12.24 -14.18
CA GLY A 193 73.68 13.48 -13.50
C GLY A 193 73.69 14.85 -14.21
N SER A 194 73.02 15.86 -13.60
CA SER A 194 73.57 17.22 -13.34
C SER A 194 72.61 18.10 -12.49
N GLN A 195 73.16 18.99 -11.66
CA GLN A 195 72.48 20.03 -10.83
C GLN A 195 73.18 21.41 -11.02
N PRO A 196 73.01 22.43 -10.13
CA PRO A 196 72.02 23.51 -10.14
C PRO A 196 72.68 24.90 -10.34
N PRO A 197 71.97 26.05 -10.17
CA PRO A 197 72.10 26.86 -8.92
C PRO A 197 70.81 27.66 -8.53
N ALA A 198 70.41 27.86 -7.26
CA ALA A 198 70.86 28.79 -6.19
C ALA A 198 69.96 30.05 -5.99
N SER A 199 69.81 30.49 -4.73
CA SER A 199 68.93 31.59 -4.25
C SER A 199 69.73 32.83 -3.77
N PRO A 200 69.07 33.99 -3.60
CA PRO A 200 69.07 34.73 -2.30
C PRO A 200 67.64 35.25 -1.93
N GLN A 201 67.19 35.34 -0.67
CA GLN A 201 67.51 36.31 0.43
C GLN A 201 67.15 37.78 0.09
N ASP A 202 66.52 38.62 0.95
CA ASP A 202 66.24 38.54 2.40
C ASP A 202 65.13 39.56 2.86
N SER A 203 64.66 39.45 4.12
CA SER A 203 64.07 40.53 4.99
C SER A 203 62.65 41.09 4.69
N GLU A 204 61.81 41.57 5.64
CA GLU A 204 61.89 41.81 7.10
C GLU A 204 60.63 41.29 7.87
N ALA A 205 60.68 41.28 9.22
CA ALA A 205 59.57 40.91 10.12
C ALA A 205 59.22 42.03 11.12
N LEU A 206 57.95 42.10 11.58
CA LEU A 206 57.53 42.78 12.81
C LEU A 206 56.38 42.01 13.50
N GLU A 207 56.36 42.07 14.84
CA GLU A 207 55.59 41.22 15.77
C GLU A 207 54.44 41.98 16.51
N PHE A 208 53.88 41.37 17.57
CA PHE A 208 52.96 41.89 18.62
C PHE A 208 51.45 41.99 18.25
N GLU A 209 50.45 41.46 19.01
CA GLU A 209 50.40 40.60 20.22
C GLU A 209 49.15 39.67 20.25
N THR A 210 49.18 38.65 21.11
CA THR A 210 47.97 38.01 21.70
C THR A 210 47.45 38.81 22.90
N PRO A 211 46.19 38.61 23.32
CA PRO A 211 46.07 37.91 24.61
C PRO A 211 44.87 36.94 24.71
N SER A 212 45.03 35.93 25.56
CA SER A 212 43.95 35.05 26.02
C SER A 212 43.29 35.60 27.29
N SER A 213 41.97 35.48 27.43
CA SER A 213 41.34 35.18 28.72
C SER A 213 39.89 34.71 28.58
N SER A 214 39.47 33.87 29.52
CA SER A 214 38.12 33.35 29.70
C SER A 214 37.40 34.09 30.82
N LEU A 215 36.06 34.24 30.74
CA LEU A 215 35.08 33.98 31.82
C LEU A 215 33.67 34.48 31.46
N ALA A 216 32.65 33.87 32.08
CA ALA A 216 31.23 34.09 31.82
C ALA A 216 30.59 35.17 32.71
N PRO A 217 29.33 35.53 32.41
CA PRO A 217 28.26 35.55 33.43
C PRO A 217 27.05 34.70 32.97
N GLN A 218 26.52 33.79 33.79
CA GLN A 218 25.56 34.02 34.89
C GLN A 218 24.17 34.52 34.43
N THR A 219 23.14 33.70 34.70
CA THR A 219 21.71 33.95 34.49
C THR A 219 21.13 34.95 35.48
N PRO A 220 19.94 35.52 35.19
CA PRO A 220 18.86 35.29 36.17
C PRO A 220 17.45 35.05 35.56
N ASP A 221 16.79 34.03 36.12
CA ASP A 221 15.41 33.97 36.64
C ASP A 221 14.15 34.53 35.92
N SER A 222 13.11 33.71 36.10
CA SER A 222 11.68 34.02 36.23
C SER A 222 10.82 34.33 35.00
N ALA A 223 9.55 33.94 34.90
CA ALA A 223 8.69 32.87 35.49
C ALA A 223 7.21 33.20 35.16
N LEU A 224 6.29 32.30 35.55
CA LEU A 224 4.81 32.44 35.61
C LEU A 224 4.05 32.22 34.28
N ALA A 225 2.96 31.42 34.23
CA ALA A 225 2.25 30.65 35.27
C ALA A 225 1.69 29.35 34.63
N SER A 226 1.79 28.17 35.25
CA SER A 226 0.90 27.59 36.29
C SER A 226 -0.52 27.26 35.79
N GLU A 227 -1.22 26.19 36.19
CA GLU A 227 -0.93 25.01 37.04
C GLU A 227 -2.10 24.02 36.89
N THR A 228 -1.94 22.74 37.26
CA THR A 228 -2.81 21.99 38.22
C THR A 228 -2.36 20.53 38.30
N LEU A 229 -2.15 20.03 39.52
CA LEU A 229 -1.69 18.68 39.87
C LEU A 229 -2.84 17.73 40.22
N ALA A 230 -2.60 16.41 40.08
CA ALA A 230 -3.11 15.38 40.99
C ALA A 230 -2.20 14.13 40.96
N SER A 231 -1.64 13.76 42.12
CA SER A 231 -0.70 12.63 42.28
C SER A 231 -1.41 11.27 42.49
N PRO A 232 -0.75 10.12 42.25
CA PRO A 232 -1.33 8.80 42.46
C PRO A 232 -1.28 8.33 43.93
N GLN A 233 -2.24 7.49 44.33
CA GLN A 233 -2.32 6.92 45.68
C GLN A 233 -1.80 5.47 45.75
N SER A 234 -0.78 5.28 46.58
CA SER A 234 -0.52 4.16 47.50
C SER A 234 -0.91 2.72 47.13
N LEU A 235 0.12 1.86 47.02
CA LEU A 235 0.03 0.42 47.33
C LEU A 235 0.40 0.16 48.82
N PRO A 236 -0.12 -0.90 49.46
CA PRO A 236 0.14 -1.21 50.88
C PRO A 236 1.48 -1.94 51.13
N PRO A 237 1.98 -1.97 52.39
CA PRO A 237 3.34 -2.38 52.70
C PRO A 237 3.54 -3.89 52.93
N SER A 238 4.78 -4.33 52.74
CA SER A 238 5.27 -5.70 52.99
C SER A 238 5.95 -5.85 54.36
N SER A 239 5.91 -7.08 54.92
CA SER A 239 6.64 -7.52 56.12
C SER A 239 6.54 -9.06 56.24
N PRO A 240 7.50 -9.78 56.87
CA PRO A 240 8.56 -10.40 56.05
C PRO A 240 8.85 -11.88 56.39
N LEU A 241 9.87 -12.43 55.70
CA LEU A 241 10.62 -13.67 55.97
C LEU A 241 9.88 -15.01 55.78
N GLN A 242 10.31 -15.78 54.76
CA GLN A 242 11.17 -16.95 55.02
C GLN A 242 12.02 -17.25 53.78
N GLU A 243 13.31 -17.49 53.99
CA GLU A 243 14.27 -17.89 52.94
C GLU A 243 14.15 -19.39 52.65
N ASP A 244 14.19 -19.78 51.37
CA ASP A 244 14.82 -21.05 50.97
C ASP A 244 15.56 -20.87 49.63
N ARG A 245 16.60 -21.69 49.43
CA ARG A 245 17.69 -21.46 48.49
C ARG A 245 17.34 -21.79 47.04
N GLY A 246 17.85 -20.96 46.12
CA GLY A 246 17.70 -21.16 44.68
C GLY A 246 18.63 -20.29 43.81
N GLU A 247 19.85 -20.00 44.26
CA GLU A 247 20.85 -19.34 43.41
C GLU A 247 21.27 -20.29 42.26
N GLY A 248 21.05 -19.88 41.01
CA GLY A 248 21.44 -20.72 39.87
C GLY A 248 21.14 -20.19 38.45
N ASP A 249 20.11 -19.34 38.25
CA ASP A 249 19.68 -18.98 36.88
C ASP A 249 19.38 -17.49 36.61
N LEU A 250 19.39 -16.63 37.65
CA LEU A 250 19.17 -15.19 37.48
C LEU A 250 20.37 -14.44 36.89
N GLY A 251 21.60 -14.92 37.11
CA GLY A 251 22.82 -14.29 36.60
C GLY A 251 22.89 -14.29 35.07
N LYS A 252 22.63 -15.43 34.43
CA LYS A 252 22.71 -15.57 32.96
C LYS A 252 21.72 -14.67 32.22
N SER A 253 20.53 -14.46 32.77
CA SER A 253 19.53 -13.59 32.15
C SER A 253 19.93 -12.11 32.24
N LEU A 254 20.58 -11.71 33.33
CA LEU A 254 21.12 -10.36 33.51
C LEU A 254 22.35 -10.13 32.63
N GLU A 255 23.34 -11.03 32.65
CA GLU A 255 24.55 -10.95 31.82
C GLU A 255 24.21 -10.90 30.32
N LEU A 256 23.25 -11.71 29.86
CA LEU A 256 22.84 -11.74 28.45
C LEU A 256 22.03 -10.47 28.08
N ALA A 257 21.24 -9.91 29.00
CA ALA A 257 20.60 -8.61 28.80
C ALA A 257 21.60 -7.45 28.78
N GLU A 258 22.64 -7.48 29.63
CA GLU A 258 23.72 -6.50 29.67
C GLU A 258 24.59 -6.57 28.41
N ALA A 259 24.95 -7.77 27.94
CA ALA A 259 25.66 -7.98 26.67
C ALA A 259 24.86 -7.45 25.46
N LEU A 260 23.57 -7.78 25.37
CA LEU A 260 22.68 -7.27 24.32
C LEU A 260 22.53 -5.73 24.37
N ASN A 261 22.59 -5.13 25.56
CA ASN A 261 22.54 -3.68 25.72
C ASN A 261 23.89 -3.01 25.36
N GLY A 262 25.01 -3.70 25.62
CA GLY A 262 26.35 -3.34 25.17
C GLY A 262 26.44 -3.26 23.65
N GLU A 263 26.15 -4.37 22.95
CA GLU A 263 26.13 -4.42 21.47
C GLU A 263 25.24 -3.35 20.86
N LYS A 264 24.06 -3.11 21.45
CA LYS A 264 23.11 -2.10 20.94
C LYS A 264 23.66 -0.68 21.10
N THR A 265 24.41 -0.43 22.16
CA THR A 265 25.08 0.86 22.42
C THR A 265 26.24 1.06 21.44
N GLU A 266 27.05 0.03 21.21
CA GLU A 266 28.16 0.03 20.24
C GLU A 266 27.68 0.25 18.80
N ARG A 267 26.65 -0.48 18.35
CA ARG A 267 26.02 -0.27 17.04
C ARG A 267 25.46 1.16 16.90
N GLY A 268 24.95 1.74 18.00
CA GLY A 268 24.51 3.13 18.05
C GLY A 268 25.67 4.12 17.87
N ALA A 269 26.80 3.89 18.54
CA ALA A 269 28.01 4.70 18.40
C ALA A 269 28.61 4.62 16.98
N MET A 270 28.68 3.42 16.39
CA MET A 270 29.12 3.22 15.00
C MET A 270 28.21 3.96 14.00
N LEU A 271 26.89 3.97 14.24
CA LEU A 271 25.94 4.72 13.40
C LEU A 271 26.19 6.25 13.47
N GLU A 272 26.52 6.79 14.65
CA GLU A 272 26.92 8.20 14.79
C GLU A 272 28.30 8.52 14.21
N LEU A 273 29.24 7.57 14.23
CA LEU A 273 30.53 7.71 13.55
C LEU A 273 30.34 7.82 12.04
N VAL A 274 29.58 6.90 11.43
CA VAL A 274 29.20 6.96 9.99
C VAL A 274 28.47 8.26 9.69
N GLY A 275 27.53 8.68 10.54
CA GLY A 275 26.87 9.98 10.40
C GLY A 275 27.83 11.17 10.46
N SER A 276 28.91 11.07 11.25
CA SER A 276 29.91 12.14 11.36
C SER A 276 30.84 12.19 10.15
N ILE A 277 31.25 11.04 9.61
CA ILE A 277 32.00 10.93 8.35
C ILE A 277 31.17 11.52 7.18
N LEU A 278 29.88 11.17 7.08
CA LEU A 278 28.97 11.76 6.09
C LEU A 278 28.79 13.29 6.22
N ARG A 279 28.87 13.82 7.45
CA ARG A 279 28.75 15.27 7.72
C ARG A 279 30.03 16.05 7.41
N GLY A 280 31.20 15.47 7.71
CA GLY A 280 32.48 16.17 7.67
C GLY A 280 33.34 15.89 6.44
N CYS A 281 33.20 14.72 5.82
CA CYS A 281 34.21 14.18 4.90
C CYS A 281 33.68 13.96 3.48
N VAL A 282 32.45 13.47 3.30
CA VAL A 282 31.91 13.23 1.94
C VAL A 282 31.50 14.56 1.28
N PRO A 283 32.16 14.99 0.18
CA PRO A 283 31.90 16.28 -0.41
C PRO A 283 30.47 16.35 -1.00
N GLY A 284 29.82 17.49 -0.82
CA GLY A 284 28.47 17.74 -1.34
C GLY A 284 27.33 17.05 -0.57
N VAL A 285 27.62 16.18 0.41
CA VAL A 285 26.60 15.60 1.29
C VAL A 285 26.09 16.62 2.31
N TYR A 286 24.79 16.58 2.60
CA TYR A 286 24.11 17.45 3.56
C TYR A 286 22.82 16.77 4.07
N ARG A 287 22.14 17.39 5.06
CA ARG A 287 20.93 16.84 5.72
C ARG A 287 21.14 15.43 6.27
N VAL A 288 22.31 15.18 6.87
CA VAL A 288 22.64 13.89 7.47
C VAL A 288 21.89 13.74 8.78
N GLN A 289 21.08 12.67 8.91
CA GLN A 289 20.32 12.36 10.11
C GLN A 289 20.44 10.89 10.48
N THR A 290 20.96 10.62 11.68
CA THR A 290 21.01 9.28 12.28
C THR A 290 19.65 8.89 12.86
N VAL A 291 19.24 7.64 12.65
CA VAL A 291 17.94 7.10 13.10
C VAL A 291 18.15 5.74 13.78
N PRO A 292 18.73 5.71 14.99
CA PRO A 292 19.00 4.47 15.73
C PRO A 292 17.73 3.77 16.26
N SER A 293 16.59 4.47 16.30
CA SER A 293 15.30 3.96 16.81
C SER A 293 14.46 3.19 15.78
N ALA A 294 14.90 3.11 14.53
CA ALA A 294 14.22 2.32 13.49
C ALA A 294 14.45 0.80 13.68
N ARG A 295 13.56 -0.06 13.14
CA ARG A 295 13.74 -1.54 13.19
C ARG A 295 15.11 -1.96 12.63
N ARG A 296 15.52 -1.36 11.53
CA ARG A 296 16.89 -1.42 11.00
C ARG A 296 17.47 -0.01 11.13
N PRO A 297 18.48 0.22 11.99
CA PRO A 297 19.13 1.52 12.12
C PRO A 297 19.73 2.01 10.80
N VAL A 298 19.58 3.31 10.53
CA VAL A 298 20.05 3.96 9.30
C VAL A 298 20.57 5.37 9.54
N VAL A 299 21.40 5.85 8.63
CA VAL A 299 21.79 7.26 8.49
C VAL A 299 21.22 7.81 7.19
N LYS A 300 20.28 8.74 7.28
CA LYS A 300 19.71 9.43 6.12
C LYS A 300 20.69 10.46 5.58
N PHE A 301 20.75 10.66 4.27
CA PHE A 301 21.59 11.68 3.64
C PHE A 301 20.94 12.30 2.38
N CYS A 302 21.45 13.46 1.96
CA CYS A 302 21.21 14.06 0.65
C CYS A 302 22.56 14.45 0.02
N HIS A 303 22.76 14.23 -1.27
CA HIS A 303 23.97 14.64 -2.01
C HIS A 303 23.63 15.77 -3.00
N ARG A 304 24.06 16.99 -2.68
CA ARG A 304 23.64 18.23 -3.34
C ARG A 304 23.96 18.29 -4.85
N PRO A 305 25.16 17.91 -5.33
CA PRO A 305 25.48 17.99 -6.76
C PRO A 305 24.60 17.08 -7.64
N SER A 306 24.20 15.90 -7.12
CA SER A 306 23.37 14.95 -7.86
C SER A 306 21.86 15.12 -7.62
N GLY A 307 21.46 15.80 -6.54
CA GLY A 307 20.07 15.85 -6.07
C GLY A 307 19.56 14.55 -5.46
N LEU A 308 20.42 13.53 -5.32
CA LEU A 308 20.04 12.23 -4.74
C LEU A 308 19.89 12.33 -3.22
N HIS A 309 19.09 11.41 -2.67
CA HIS A 309 18.84 11.21 -1.26
C HIS A 309 18.66 9.72 -0.99
N GLY A 310 18.82 9.29 0.25
CA GLY A 310 18.66 7.89 0.63
C GLY A 310 19.18 7.60 2.04
N ASP A 311 19.22 6.32 2.37
CA ASP A 311 19.59 5.81 3.69
C ASP A 311 20.84 4.90 3.61
N ILE A 312 21.80 5.10 4.52
CA ILE A 312 22.93 4.18 4.73
C ILE A 312 22.64 3.28 5.92
N SER A 313 22.75 1.96 5.77
CA SER A 313 22.58 0.99 6.86
C SER A 313 23.85 0.20 7.12
N LEU A 314 24.09 -0.13 8.40
CA LEU A 314 25.20 -0.95 8.89
C LEU A 314 24.86 -2.46 8.98
N SER A 315 23.57 -2.82 8.96
CA SER A 315 23.11 -4.19 9.27
C SER A 315 21.86 -4.56 8.47
N ASN A 316 22.03 -4.59 7.14
CA ASN A 316 20.95 -4.92 6.22
C ASN A 316 21.38 -5.82 5.06
N ARG A 317 22.26 -6.80 5.33
CA ARG A 317 22.70 -7.79 4.34
C ARG A 317 21.50 -8.55 3.73
N LEU A 318 20.46 -8.85 4.52
CA LEU A 318 19.19 -9.40 4.01
C LEU A 318 18.60 -8.56 2.87
N ALA A 319 18.47 -7.23 3.01
CA ALA A 319 17.87 -6.42 1.94
C ALA A 319 18.67 -6.42 0.62
N LEU A 320 19.98 -6.70 0.66
CA LEU A 320 20.77 -6.92 -0.56
C LEU A 320 20.34 -8.20 -1.29
N HIS A 321 20.12 -9.30 -0.56
CA HIS A 321 19.61 -10.56 -1.12
C HIS A 321 18.17 -10.40 -1.61
N ASN A 322 17.31 -9.75 -0.82
CA ASN A 322 15.92 -9.47 -1.19
C ASN A 322 15.86 -8.60 -2.47
N SER A 323 16.77 -7.64 -2.64
CA SER A 323 16.84 -6.79 -3.84
C SER A 323 17.33 -7.55 -5.07
N ARG A 324 18.30 -8.47 -4.91
CA ARG A 324 18.75 -9.38 -5.97
C ARG A 324 17.65 -10.35 -6.40
N PHE A 325 16.91 -10.94 -5.45
CA PHE A 325 15.74 -11.77 -5.73
C PHE A 325 14.68 -11.02 -6.56
N LEU A 326 14.41 -9.75 -6.22
CA LEU A 326 13.49 -8.91 -7.00
C LEU A 326 13.98 -8.62 -8.45
N SER A 327 15.29 -8.52 -8.68
CA SER A 327 15.85 -8.45 -10.04
C SER A 327 15.63 -9.78 -10.77
N LEU A 328 15.99 -10.90 -10.15
CA LEU A 328 15.80 -12.24 -10.72
C LEU A 328 14.34 -12.50 -11.10
N CYS A 329 13.36 -12.11 -10.27
CA CYS A 329 11.93 -12.20 -10.63
C CYS A 329 11.58 -11.42 -11.90
N SER A 330 12.27 -10.30 -12.18
CA SER A 330 12.06 -9.50 -13.39
C SER A 330 12.79 -10.05 -14.62
N GLU A 331 13.82 -10.86 -14.41
CA GLU A 331 14.55 -11.60 -15.44
C GLU A 331 13.82 -12.90 -15.82
N LEU A 332 13.15 -13.53 -14.85
CA LEU A 332 12.39 -14.78 -15.02
C LEU A 332 11.13 -14.65 -15.90
N ASP A 333 10.42 -13.53 -15.84
CA ASP A 333 9.26 -13.29 -16.69
C ASP A 333 9.08 -11.80 -17.02
N GLY A 334 9.03 -11.49 -18.32
CA GLY A 334 8.90 -10.11 -18.82
C GLY A 334 7.61 -9.38 -18.41
N ARG A 335 6.59 -10.09 -17.90
CA ARG A 335 5.33 -9.52 -17.41
C ARG A 335 5.43 -8.94 -15.99
N VAL A 336 6.49 -9.29 -15.25
CA VAL A 336 6.70 -8.84 -13.86
C VAL A 336 6.90 -7.33 -13.78
N ARG A 337 7.80 -6.74 -14.59
CA ARG A 337 8.04 -5.29 -14.57
C ARG A 337 6.76 -4.49 -14.90
N PRO A 338 6.05 -4.76 -16.02
CA PRO A 338 4.84 -4.00 -16.35
C PRO A 338 3.74 -4.11 -15.29
N LEU A 339 3.55 -5.28 -14.66
CA LEU A 339 2.59 -5.45 -13.56
C LEU A 339 2.99 -4.64 -12.31
N VAL A 340 4.24 -4.78 -11.84
CA VAL A 340 4.70 -4.10 -10.62
C VAL A 340 4.68 -2.57 -10.79
N TYR A 341 5.14 -2.03 -11.92
CA TYR A 341 5.10 -0.58 -12.16
C TYR A 341 3.66 -0.06 -12.22
N THR A 342 2.77 -0.75 -12.93
CA THR A 342 1.35 -0.38 -13.04
C THR A 342 0.65 -0.41 -11.69
N LEU A 343 0.83 -1.48 -10.92
CA LEU A 343 0.22 -1.64 -9.61
C LEU A 343 0.82 -0.69 -8.57
N ARG A 344 2.11 -0.34 -8.67
CA ARG A 344 2.72 0.70 -7.82
C ARG A 344 2.15 2.08 -8.11
N CYS A 345 2.00 2.48 -9.38
CA CYS A 345 1.35 3.73 -9.74
C CYS A 345 -0.12 3.78 -9.30
N TRP A 346 -0.87 2.71 -9.56
CA TRP A 346 -2.26 2.58 -9.10
C TRP A 346 -2.35 2.70 -7.57
N ALA A 347 -1.55 1.94 -6.82
CA ALA A 347 -1.56 1.97 -5.36
C ALA A 347 -1.20 3.35 -4.80
N GLN A 348 -0.30 4.09 -5.46
CA GLN A 348 0.00 5.49 -5.12
C GLN A 348 -1.24 6.39 -5.36
N GLY A 349 -1.87 6.30 -6.54
CA GLY A 349 -3.08 7.06 -6.88
C GLY A 349 -4.33 6.72 -6.05
N ARG A 350 -4.37 5.53 -5.41
CA ARG A 350 -5.40 5.10 -4.46
C ARG A 350 -5.02 5.31 -2.98
N GLY A 351 -3.85 5.90 -2.69
CA GLY A 351 -3.34 6.10 -1.33
C GLY A 351 -3.13 4.80 -0.55
N LEU A 352 -2.80 3.71 -1.23
CA LEU A 352 -2.52 2.39 -0.67
C LEU A 352 -1.04 2.17 -0.39
N SER A 353 -0.15 2.81 -1.19
CA SER A 353 1.31 2.75 -1.01
C SER A 353 1.85 4.04 -0.39
N GLY A 354 2.82 3.93 0.52
CA GLY A 354 3.54 5.04 1.14
C GLY A 354 4.08 4.71 2.53
N SER A 355 4.37 5.75 3.32
CA SER A 355 4.88 5.63 4.69
C SER A 355 3.76 5.46 5.72
N GLY A 356 4.12 5.12 6.97
CA GLY A 356 3.19 5.01 8.09
C GLY A 356 2.33 3.73 8.02
N PRO A 357 0.99 3.81 8.03
CA PRO A 357 0.11 2.64 8.03
C PRO A 357 -0.15 2.04 6.63
N LEU A 358 0.45 2.60 5.58
CA LEU A 358 0.29 2.19 4.18
C LEU A 358 1.22 1.02 3.83
N LEU A 359 0.98 0.32 2.72
CA LEU A 359 1.95 -0.64 2.22
C LEU A 359 3.21 0.12 1.78
N ASN A 360 4.40 -0.32 2.18
CA ASN A 360 5.61 0.17 1.55
C ASN A 360 5.76 -0.45 0.14
N ASN A 361 6.58 0.15 -0.72
CA ASN A 361 6.74 -0.32 -2.11
C ASN A 361 7.30 -1.75 -2.20
N TYR A 362 8.08 -2.19 -1.20
CA TYR A 362 8.63 -3.56 -1.13
C TYR A 362 7.50 -4.58 -0.88
N ALA A 363 6.69 -4.38 0.16
CA ALA A 363 5.53 -5.21 0.48
C ALA A 363 4.51 -5.28 -0.67
N LEU A 364 4.25 -4.16 -1.36
CA LEU A 364 3.41 -4.18 -2.56
C LEU A 364 4.03 -5.01 -3.69
N THR A 365 5.35 -4.94 -3.88
CA THR A 365 6.05 -5.73 -4.91
C THR A 365 6.00 -7.22 -4.59
N LEU A 366 6.22 -7.60 -3.33
CA LEU A 366 6.07 -9.00 -2.88
C LEU A 366 4.63 -9.51 -3.03
N LEU A 367 3.61 -8.66 -2.83
CA LEU A 367 2.21 -9.04 -3.05
C LEU A 367 1.91 -9.37 -4.52
N VAL A 368 2.55 -8.66 -5.46
CA VAL A 368 2.47 -8.97 -6.90
C VAL A 368 3.21 -10.27 -7.24
N ILE A 369 4.40 -10.49 -6.67
CA ILE A 369 5.16 -11.74 -6.87
C ILE A 369 4.38 -12.94 -6.34
N TYR A 370 3.81 -12.85 -5.13
CA TYR A 370 2.95 -13.88 -4.56
C TYR A 370 1.71 -14.16 -5.41
N PHE A 371 1.08 -13.12 -5.97
CA PHE A 371 -0.01 -13.29 -6.95
C PHE A 371 0.44 -14.07 -8.21
N LEU A 372 1.65 -13.81 -8.71
CA LEU A 372 2.22 -14.49 -9.88
C LEU A 372 2.64 -15.95 -9.60
N GLN A 373 3.07 -16.25 -8.38
CA GLN A 373 3.32 -17.62 -7.90
C GLN A 373 2.02 -18.43 -7.78
N THR A 374 0.90 -17.78 -7.48
CA THR A 374 -0.43 -18.42 -7.28
C THR A 374 -1.31 -18.42 -8.55
N ARG A 375 -0.71 -18.28 -9.75
CA ARG A 375 -1.42 -18.50 -11.02
C ARG A 375 -1.48 -19.99 -11.36
N ASP A 376 -2.43 -20.36 -12.21
CA ASP A 376 -2.50 -21.68 -12.82
C ASP A 376 -2.41 -21.55 -14.35
N PRO A 377 -1.30 -21.96 -15.00
CA PRO A 377 -0.05 -22.40 -14.39
C PRO A 377 0.73 -21.22 -13.76
N PRO A 378 1.72 -21.45 -12.86
CA PRO A 378 2.45 -20.38 -12.19
C PRO A 378 3.26 -19.49 -13.14
N VAL A 379 3.22 -18.17 -12.96
CA VAL A 379 4.04 -17.21 -13.71
C VAL A 379 5.45 -17.08 -13.11
N LEU A 380 5.60 -17.26 -11.79
CA LEU A 380 6.89 -17.30 -11.11
C LEU A 380 7.02 -18.56 -10.25
N PRO A 381 8.23 -19.12 -10.10
CA PRO A 381 8.50 -20.20 -9.16
C PRO A 381 8.42 -19.73 -7.70
N THR A 382 8.25 -20.67 -6.78
CA THR A 382 8.32 -20.42 -5.34
C THR A 382 9.77 -20.19 -4.89
N VAL A 383 10.01 -19.48 -3.78
CA VAL A 383 11.41 -19.28 -3.33
C VAL A 383 12.01 -20.62 -2.87
N SER A 384 11.22 -21.56 -2.34
CA SER A 384 11.66 -22.93 -2.05
C SER A 384 12.18 -23.65 -3.30
N GLN A 385 11.49 -23.52 -4.45
CA GLN A 385 11.96 -24.07 -5.73
C GLN A 385 13.25 -23.39 -6.24
N LEU A 386 13.44 -22.09 -5.99
CA LEU A 386 14.67 -21.38 -6.32
C LEU A 386 15.83 -21.86 -5.44
N THR A 387 15.63 -21.96 -4.13
CA THR A 387 16.62 -22.47 -3.17
C THR A 387 17.06 -23.90 -3.53
N GLN A 388 16.12 -24.79 -3.87
CA GLN A 388 16.44 -26.16 -4.34
C GLN A 388 17.25 -26.21 -5.65
N LYS A 389 17.28 -25.13 -6.43
CA LYS A 389 18.03 -24.99 -7.68
C LYS A 389 19.32 -24.18 -7.54
N ALA A 390 19.65 -23.68 -6.34
CA ALA A 390 20.90 -22.96 -6.08
C ALA A 390 22.11 -23.90 -6.24
N GLY A 391 23.08 -23.49 -7.04
CA GLY A 391 24.29 -24.29 -7.30
C GLY A 391 25.33 -24.24 -6.19
N GLU A 392 26.42 -24.98 -6.39
CA GLU A 392 27.64 -24.84 -5.60
C GLU A 392 28.17 -23.40 -5.68
N GLY A 393 28.57 -22.81 -4.55
CA GLY A 393 28.98 -21.39 -4.47
C GLY A 393 27.84 -20.36 -4.51
N GLU A 394 26.58 -20.80 -4.57
CA GLU A 394 25.38 -19.95 -4.43
C GLU A 394 24.68 -20.11 -3.07
N GLN A 395 25.14 -21.07 -2.26
CA GLN A 395 24.69 -21.28 -0.89
C GLN A 395 25.12 -20.11 0.00
N VAL A 396 24.16 -19.47 0.68
CA VAL A 396 24.40 -18.29 1.51
C VAL A 396 23.34 -18.15 2.60
N GLU A 397 23.80 -18.14 3.85
CA GLU A 397 22.97 -17.85 5.03
C GLU A 397 23.23 -16.42 5.51
N VAL A 398 22.18 -15.71 5.92
CA VAL A 398 22.27 -14.35 6.47
C VAL A 398 21.33 -14.26 7.68
N ASP A 399 21.85 -13.83 8.84
CA ASP A 399 21.08 -13.68 10.08
C ASP A 399 20.32 -14.96 10.49
N GLY A 400 20.84 -16.16 10.17
CA GLY A 400 20.20 -17.46 10.39
C GLY A 400 19.17 -17.88 9.33
N TRP A 401 19.03 -17.11 8.24
CA TRP A 401 18.09 -17.38 7.15
C TRP A 401 18.80 -17.77 5.86
N ASP A 402 18.37 -18.88 5.27
CA ASP A 402 18.82 -19.34 3.97
C ASP A 402 18.36 -18.40 2.85
N CYS A 403 19.33 -17.69 2.28
CA CYS A 403 19.20 -16.69 1.22
C CYS A 403 19.70 -17.22 -0.14
N SER A 404 19.81 -18.53 -0.30
CA SER A 404 20.36 -19.19 -1.50
C SER A 404 19.34 -19.22 -2.63
N PHE A 405 19.76 -18.76 -3.81
CA PHE A 405 19.02 -18.83 -5.07
C PHE A 405 19.96 -18.64 -6.28
N PRO A 406 19.58 -19.13 -7.48
CA PRO A 406 20.35 -18.93 -8.72
C PRO A 406 20.60 -17.46 -9.04
N ARG A 407 21.86 -17.10 -9.33
CA ARG A 407 22.28 -15.75 -9.73
C ARG A 407 21.86 -15.33 -11.14
N ASP A 408 21.35 -16.27 -11.94
CA ASP A 408 21.02 -16.08 -13.36
C ASP A 408 19.77 -16.91 -13.70
N ALA A 409 18.78 -16.26 -14.30
CA ALA A 409 17.54 -16.88 -14.77
C ALA A 409 17.75 -17.88 -15.92
N SER A 410 18.87 -17.84 -16.66
CA SER A 410 19.14 -18.73 -17.80
C SER A 410 19.16 -20.23 -17.46
N ARG A 411 19.37 -20.58 -16.18
CA ARG A 411 19.35 -21.96 -15.66
C ARG A 411 17.96 -22.42 -15.18
N LEU A 412 16.94 -21.58 -15.35
CA LEU A 412 15.58 -21.80 -14.88
C LEU A 412 14.63 -21.91 -16.07
N GLU A 413 13.76 -22.91 -16.02
CA GLU A 413 12.76 -23.11 -17.06
C GLU A 413 11.77 -21.93 -17.11
N PRO A 414 11.48 -21.37 -18.30
CA PRO A 414 10.46 -20.32 -18.44
C PRO A 414 9.08 -20.79 -17.98
N SER A 415 8.23 -19.84 -17.57
CA SER A 415 6.84 -20.14 -17.23
C SER A 415 6.06 -20.67 -18.45
N THR A 416 5.25 -21.69 -18.22
CA THR A 416 4.25 -22.19 -19.18
C THR A 416 2.97 -21.36 -19.22
N ASN A 417 2.85 -20.32 -18.38
CA ASN A 417 1.70 -19.45 -18.34
C ASN A 417 1.69 -18.49 -19.56
N VAL A 418 0.65 -18.61 -20.39
CA VAL A 418 0.45 -17.81 -21.61
C VAL A 418 -0.46 -16.59 -21.42
N GLU A 419 -0.80 -16.25 -20.18
CA GLU A 419 -1.80 -15.22 -19.91
C GLU A 419 -1.30 -13.79 -20.20
N PRO A 420 -2.11 -12.98 -20.90
CA PRO A 420 -1.75 -11.60 -21.22
C PRO A 420 -1.64 -10.71 -19.98
N LEU A 421 -0.82 -9.64 -20.09
CA LEU A 421 -0.67 -8.61 -19.06
C LEU A 421 -2.03 -8.00 -18.63
N SER A 422 -2.91 -7.80 -19.60
CA SER A 422 -4.25 -7.25 -19.40
C SER A 422 -5.17 -8.18 -18.58
N SER A 423 -5.03 -9.50 -18.73
CA SER A 423 -5.71 -10.53 -17.91
C SER A 423 -5.12 -10.60 -16.52
N LEU A 424 -3.79 -10.71 -16.40
CA LEU A 424 -3.09 -10.80 -15.11
C LEU A 424 -3.36 -9.58 -14.22
N LEU A 425 -3.44 -8.37 -14.79
CA LEU A 425 -3.80 -7.16 -14.05
C LEU A 425 -5.25 -7.21 -13.53
N ALA A 426 -6.20 -7.65 -14.36
CA ALA A 426 -7.61 -7.80 -13.96
C ALA A 426 -7.77 -8.89 -12.88
N GLN A 427 -7.03 -9.99 -13.01
CA GLN A 427 -7.01 -11.07 -12.02
C GLN A 427 -6.36 -10.67 -10.70
N PHE A 428 -5.28 -9.88 -10.71
CA PHE A 428 -4.68 -9.35 -9.48
C PHE A 428 -5.73 -8.63 -8.65
N PHE A 429 -6.47 -7.71 -9.29
CA PHE A 429 -7.56 -6.99 -8.63
C PHE A 429 -8.67 -7.94 -8.17
N SER A 430 -9.04 -8.94 -8.97
CA SER A 430 -10.07 -9.91 -8.60
C SER A 430 -9.67 -10.75 -7.38
N CYS A 431 -8.52 -11.44 -7.45
CA CYS A 431 -8.00 -12.33 -6.40
C CYS A 431 -7.78 -11.59 -5.07
N VAL A 432 -7.04 -10.46 -5.09
CA VAL A 432 -6.75 -9.69 -3.86
C VAL A 432 -8.04 -9.14 -3.23
N SER A 433 -9.10 -8.88 -4.00
CA SER A 433 -10.40 -8.45 -3.47
C SER A 433 -11.24 -9.54 -2.81
N CYS A 434 -10.81 -10.80 -2.92
CA CYS A 434 -11.51 -12.00 -2.43
C CYS A 434 -10.69 -12.83 -1.42
N TRP A 435 -9.37 -12.63 -1.31
CA TRP A 435 -8.53 -13.33 -0.33
C TRP A 435 -8.87 -12.95 1.12
N ASP A 436 -8.80 -13.93 2.03
CA ASP A 436 -8.82 -13.69 3.48
C ASP A 436 -7.43 -13.24 3.94
N LEU A 437 -7.21 -11.92 3.96
CA LEU A 437 -5.93 -11.30 4.32
C LEU A 437 -5.59 -11.42 5.81
N ARG A 438 -6.58 -11.72 6.68
CA ARG A 438 -6.41 -11.83 8.14
C ARG A 438 -6.17 -13.28 8.55
N GLY A 439 -6.96 -14.22 8.03
CA GLY A 439 -6.87 -15.64 8.34
C GLY A 439 -5.78 -16.39 7.58
N SER A 440 -5.13 -15.75 6.60
CA SER A 440 -4.00 -16.32 5.85
C SER A 440 -2.71 -15.53 6.08
N LEU A 441 -1.58 -16.24 6.14
CA LEU A 441 -0.22 -15.74 5.93
C LEU A 441 0.20 -16.09 4.50
N LEU A 442 0.39 -15.08 3.67
CA LEU A 442 0.80 -15.24 2.28
C LEU A 442 2.32 -15.50 2.24
N SER A 443 2.73 -16.74 1.98
CA SER A 443 4.14 -17.14 1.95
C SER A 443 4.68 -17.18 0.53
N LEU A 444 5.70 -16.36 0.24
CA LEU A 444 6.42 -16.42 -1.03
C LEU A 444 7.39 -17.61 -1.11
N ARG A 445 7.74 -18.21 0.03
CA ARG A 445 8.63 -19.37 0.08
C ARG A 445 7.93 -20.63 -0.40
N GLU A 446 6.71 -20.86 0.09
CA GLU A 446 5.86 -21.97 -0.36
C GLU A 446 4.99 -21.62 -1.57
N GLY A 447 4.84 -20.33 -1.91
CA GLY A 447 3.93 -19.85 -2.96
C GLY A 447 2.46 -20.05 -2.60
N GLN A 448 2.11 -20.10 -1.32
CA GLN A 448 0.81 -20.53 -0.81
C GLN A 448 0.32 -19.67 0.38
N ALA A 449 -0.99 -19.74 0.62
CA ALA A 449 -1.66 -19.12 1.76
C ALA A 449 -1.67 -20.09 2.95
N LEU A 450 -0.85 -19.83 3.96
CA LEU A 450 -0.79 -20.65 5.18
C LEU A 450 -1.89 -20.21 6.17
N PRO A 451 -2.71 -21.12 6.72
CA PRO A 451 -3.77 -20.75 7.66
C PRO A 451 -3.19 -20.22 8.98
N VAL A 452 -3.67 -19.06 9.42
CA VAL A 452 -3.33 -18.44 10.71
C VAL A 452 -4.08 -19.11 11.87
N ALA A 453 -5.30 -19.60 11.62
CA ALA A 453 -6.08 -20.33 12.60
C ALA A 453 -5.33 -21.60 13.05
N GLY A 454 -5.31 -21.86 14.37
CA GLY A 454 -4.52 -22.94 14.97
C GLY A 454 -3.08 -22.57 15.35
N GLY A 455 -2.61 -21.35 15.05
CA GLY A 455 -1.34 -20.82 15.55
C GLY A 455 -0.08 -21.36 14.86
N LEU A 456 -0.23 -22.24 13.85
CA LEU A 456 0.88 -22.88 13.13
C LEU A 456 2.00 -21.90 12.72
N PRO A 457 1.75 -20.74 12.08
CA PRO A 457 2.83 -19.86 11.63
C PRO A 457 3.56 -19.15 12.79
N SER A 458 2.81 -18.74 13.82
CA SER A 458 3.36 -18.01 14.97
C SER A 458 4.23 -18.89 15.87
N ASN A 459 3.95 -20.20 15.90
CA ASN A 459 4.69 -21.17 16.69
C ASN A 459 5.99 -21.62 15.99
N LEU A 460 6.03 -21.59 14.65
CA LEU A 460 7.20 -21.95 13.85
C LEU A 460 8.24 -20.83 13.78
N TRP A 461 7.80 -19.57 13.66
CA TRP A 461 8.70 -18.42 13.48
C TRP A 461 8.52 -17.38 14.58
N GLY A 462 9.32 -17.53 15.64
CA GLY A 462 9.36 -16.59 16.76
C GLY A 462 9.55 -15.15 16.30
N GLY A 463 8.70 -14.24 16.77
CA GLY A 463 8.72 -12.82 16.40
C GLY A 463 7.77 -12.41 15.27
N LEU A 464 7.12 -13.36 14.58
CA LEU A 464 6.18 -13.07 13.50
C LEU A 464 4.96 -12.26 13.96
N ARG A 465 4.86 -11.01 13.49
CA ARG A 465 3.77 -10.09 13.81
C ARG A 465 2.61 -10.22 12.83
N LEU A 466 1.60 -10.98 13.24
CA LEU A 466 0.34 -11.09 12.49
C LEU A 466 -0.57 -9.87 12.70
N GLY A 467 -1.43 -9.60 11.73
CA GLY A 467 -2.27 -8.41 11.66
C GLY A 467 -3.37 -8.50 10.58
N PRO A 468 -3.87 -7.34 10.12
CA PRO A 468 -4.93 -7.26 9.09
C PRO A 468 -4.51 -7.67 7.67
N LEU A 469 -3.20 -7.69 7.41
CA LEU A 469 -2.60 -8.23 6.19
C LEU A 469 -1.29 -8.92 6.61
N ASN A 470 -1.14 -10.19 6.23
CA ASN A 470 0.04 -11.00 6.56
C ASN A 470 0.74 -11.44 5.28
N LEU A 471 1.90 -10.86 5.01
CA LEU A 471 2.73 -11.16 3.85
C LEU A 471 4.14 -11.45 4.35
N GLN A 472 4.59 -12.69 4.20
CA GLN A 472 5.89 -13.15 4.70
C GLN A 472 7.01 -12.64 3.80
N ASP A 473 8.13 -12.21 4.38
CA ASP A 473 9.36 -12.00 3.63
C ASP A 473 9.84 -13.35 3.03
N PRO A 474 10.38 -13.39 1.80
CA PRO A 474 10.86 -14.63 1.20
C PRO A 474 12.02 -15.31 1.96
N PHE A 475 12.78 -14.55 2.76
CA PHE A 475 13.97 -15.04 3.46
C PHE A 475 13.85 -14.93 4.98
N ASP A 476 13.56 -13.75 5.54
CA ASP A 476 13.32 -13.54 6.97
C ASP A 476 11.90 -14.02 7.33
N LEU A 477 11.71 -15.33 7.56
CA LEU A 477 10.38 -15.90 7.76
C LEU A 477 9.68 -15.41 9.05
N SER A 478 10.42 -14.78 9.96
CA SER A 478 9.89 -14.04 11.13
C SER A 478 9.30 -12.68 10.77
N HIS A 479 9.51 -12.18 9.55
CA HIS A 479 9.09 -10.86 9.13
C HIS A 479 7.83 -10.87 8.26
N ASN A 480 6.73 -10.39 8.84
CA ASN A 480 5.60 -9.89 8.05
C ASN A 480 5.91 -8.48 7.53
N VAL A 481 6.12 -8.34 6.22
CA VAL A 481 6.44 -7.05 5.56
C VAL A 481 5.27 -6.06 5.57
N ALA A 482 4.06 -6.55 5.86
CA ALA A 482 2.82 -5.79 5.98
C ALA A 482 2.37 -5.59 7.44
N ALA A 483 3.19 -5.90 8.45
CA ALA A 483 2.84 -5.77 9.87
C ALA A 483 2.46 -4.34 10.33
N ASN A 484 2.80 -3.31 9.54
CA ASN A 484 2.40 -1.91 9.77
C ASN A 484 1.00 -1.58 9.23
N VAL A 485 0.41 -2.46 8.40
CA VAL A 485 -0.85 -2.20 7.69
C VAL A 485 -2.03 -2.32 8.64
N THR A 486 -2.79 -1.23 8.78
CA THR A 486 -3.98 -1.21 9.65
C THR A 486 -5.22 -1.78 8.95
N THR A 487 -6.25 -2.19 9.71
CA THR A 487 -7.52 -2.74 9.17
C THR A 487 -8.17 -1.79 8.15
N ARG A 488 -8.06 -0.48 8.35
CA ARG A 488 -8.56 0.53 7.40
C ARG A 488 -7.84 0.51 6.06
N VAL A 489 -6.55 0.19 6.05
CA VAL A 489 -5.73 0.13 4.83
C VAL A 489 -5.90 -1.22 4.13
N ALA A 490 -5.93 -2.33 4.86
CA ALA A 490 -6.23 -3.66 4.30
C ALA A 490 -7.63 -3.71 3.66
N GLY A 491 -8.66 -3.19 4.37
CA GLY A 491 -10.00 -3.08 3.80
C GLY A 491 -10.09 -2.09 2.64
N ARG A 492 -9.34 -0.97 2.66
CA ARG A 492 -9.23 -0.08 1.49
C ARG A 492 -8.57 -0.77 0.30
N LEU A 493 -7.54 -1.59 0.52
CA LEU A 493 -6.90 -2.38 -0.53
C LEU A 493 -7.93 -3.30 -1.21
N GLN A 494 -8.67 -4.10 -0.45
CA GLN A 494 -9.70 -5.00 -1.00
C GLN A 494 -10.82 -4.22 -1.71
N ASN A 495 -11.32 -3.12 -1.14
CA ASN A 495 -12.35 -2.28 -1.76
C ASN A 495 -11.87 -1.63 -3.07
N CYS A 496 -10.64 -1.09 -3.10
CA CYS A 496 -10.04 -0.53 -4.31
C CYS A 496 -9.77 -1.60 -5.36
N CYS A 497 -9.30 -2.80 -4.96
CA CYS A 497 -9.15 -3.95 -5.84
C CYS A 497 -10.50 -4.37 -6.43
N ARG A 498 -11.58 -4.47 -5.63
CA ARG A 498 -12.92 -4.82 -6.11
C ARG A 498 -13.45 -3.82 -7.14
N ALA A 499 -13.26 -2.52 -6.89
CA ALA A 499 -13.63 -1.46 -7.83
C ALA A 499 -12.79 -1.52 -9.13
N ALA A 500 -11.48 -1.79 -9.02
CA ALA A 500 -10.60 -1.94 -10.17
C ALA A 500 -10.92 -3.20 -10.99
N ALA A 501 -11.23 -4.33 -10.36
CA ALA A 501 -11.68 -5.56 -11.01
C ALA A 501 -12.98 -5.34 -11.78
N ASN A 502 -13.95 -4.63 -11.18
CA ASN A 502 -15.19 -4.25 -11.86
C ASN A 502 -14.92 -3.36 -13.08
N TYR A 503 -14.00 -2.39 -12.98
CA TYR A 503 -13.58 -1.56 -14.10
C TYR A 503 -12.88 -2.37 -15.22
N CYS A 504 -12.06 -3.38 -14.88
CA CYS A 504 -11.39 -4.23 -15.87
C CYS A 504 -12.36 -5.10 -16.69
N ARG A 505 -13.58 -5.35 -16.19
CA ARG A 505 -14.65 -6.01 -16.97
C ARG A 505 -15.36 -5.05 -17.95
N SER A 506 -15.08 -3.76 -17.90
CA SER A 506 -15.72 -2.76 -18.77
C SER A 506 -15.06 -2.65 -20.15
N LEU A 507 -15.86 -2.27 -21.15
CA LEU A 507 -15.36 -1.94 -22.49
C LEU A 507 -14.36 -0.77 -22.49
N GLN A 508 -14.42 0.14 -21.50
CA GLN A 508 -13.49 1.27 -21.39
C GLN A 508 -12.07 0.82 -20.99
N TYR A 509 -11.93 -0.29 -20.26
CA TYR A 509 -10.62 -0.90 -20.02
C TYR A 509 -10.15 -1.67 -21.25
N GLN A 510 -11.01 -2.55 -21.78
CA GLN A 510 -10.65 -3.54 -22.80
C GLN A 510 -10.42 -2.97 -24.20
N ARG A 511 -11.01 -1.82 -24.54
CA ARG A 511 -10.97 -1.27 -25.91
C ARG A 511 -10.43 0.14 -25.94
N ARG A 512 -9.58 0.40 -26.94
CA ARG A 512 -9.02 1.72 -27.22
C ARG A 512 -10.11 2.73 -27.57
N SER A 513 -9.97 3.94 -27.03
CA SER A 513 -10.82 5.09 -27.34
C SER A 513 -10.47 5.70 -28.71
N SER A 514 -11.46 5.82 -29.59
CA SER A 514 -11.32 6.42 -30.93
C SER A 514 -11.41 7.96 -30.95
N ARG A 515 -11.78 8.60 -29.84
CA ARG A 515 -12.04 10.05 -29.75
C ARG A 515 -11.32 10.73 -28.58
N GLY A 516 -10.14 10.24 -28.21
CA GLY A 516 -9.29 10.86 -27.17
C GLY A 516 -9.82 10.80 -25.73
N ARG A 517 -10.92 10.07 -25.45
CA ARG A 517 -11.37 9.77 -24.08
C ARG A 517 -10.38 8.84 -23.36
N ASP A 518 -10.27 8.97 -22.04
CA ASP A 518 -9.48 8.07 -21.19
C ASP A 518 -9.96 6.61 -21.30
N TRP A 519 -9.00 5.68 -21.39
CA TRP A 519 -9.26 4.25 -21.55
C TRP A 519 -8.09 3.41 -21.00
N GLY A 520 -8.30 2.10 -20.81
CA GLY A 520 -7.27 1.18 -20.35
C GLY A 520 -6.74 1.55 -18.97
N LEU A 521 -5.43 1.80 -18.85
CA LEU A 521 -4.81 2.19 -17.58
C LEU A 521 -5.22 3.58 -17.08
N LEU A 522 -5.64 4.52 -17.93
CA LEU A 522 -5.76 5.93 -17.53
C LEU A 522 -6.69 6.11 -16.29
N PRO A 523 -7.92 5.56 -16.25
CA PRO A 523 -8.77 5.63 -15.05
C PRO A 523 -8.25 4.84 -13.83
N LEU A 524 -7.33 3.89 -14.02
CA LEU A 524 -6.66 3.21 -12.91
C LEU A 524 -5.59 4.11 -12.26
N LEU A 525 -4.81 4.83 -13.08
CA LEU A 525 -3.68 5.65 -12.65
C LEU A 525 -4.07 7.08 -12.23
N GLN A 526 -5.25 7.57 -12.65
CA GLN A 526 -5.77 8.87 -12.21
C GLN A 526 -5.95 8.95 -10.69
N PRO A 527 -5.66 10.12 -10.07
CA PRO A 527 -5.82 10.30 -8.63
C PRO A 527 -7.30 10.19 -8.24
N SER A 528 -7.58 9.45 -7.16
CA SER A 528 -8.95 9.27 -6.69
C SER A 528 -9.52 10.54 -6.06
N SER A 529 -10.80 10.81 -6.31
CA SER A 529 -11.51 11.91 -5.63
C SER A 529 -11.54 11.70 -4.10
N PRO A 530 -11.66 12.78 -3.29
CA PRO A 530 -11.78 12.65 -1.84
C PRO A 530 -12.96 11.74 -1.43
N SER A 531 -14.10 11.86 -2.10
CA SER A 531 -15.27 11.00 -1.86
C SER A 531 -14.97 9.53 -2.16
N SER A 532 -14.25 9.24 -3.26
CA SER A 532 -13.84 7.88 -3.63
C SER A 532 -12.86 7.27 -2.61
N LEU A 533 -11.88 8.05 -2.15
CA LEU A 533 -10.90 7.61 -1.14
C LEU A 533 -11.56 7.34 0.22
N LEU A 534 -12.48 8.21 0.63
CA LEU A 534 -13.28 8.03 1.83
C LEU A 534 -14.15 6.78 1.72
N SER A 535 -14.93 6.65 0.64
CA SER A 535 -15.84 5.52 0.45
C SER A 535 -15.14 4.16 0.33
N ALA A 536 -13.91 4.15 -0.19
CA ALA A 536 -13.08 2.94 -0.21
C ALA A 536 -12.51 2.59 1.17
N THR A 537 -12.37 3.56 2.09
CA THR A 537 -11.81 3.35 3.43
C THR A 537 -12.90 2.91 4.41
N PRO A 538 -12.97 1.62 4.82
CA PRO A 538 -14.05 1.17 5.69
C PRO A 538 -13.92 1.69 7.12
N ILE A 539 -15.05 1.78 7.81
CA ILE A 539 -15.19 2.18 9.20
C ILE A 539 -15.06 0.92 10.10
N PRO A 540 -14.07 0.84 11.00
CA PRO A 540 -13.97 -0.27 11.95
C PRO A 540 -15.14 -0.27 12.93
N LEU A 541 -15.74 -1.44 13.17
CA LEU A 541 -16.83 -1.64 14.12
C LEU A 541 -16.30 -2.29 15.42
N PRO A 542 -16.98 -2.11 16.57
CA PRO A 542 -16.63 -2.84 17.78
C PRO A 542 -16.94 -4.34 17.66
N PRO A 543 -16.21 -5.21 18.38
CA PRO A 543 -16.43 -6.65 18.32
C PRO A 543 -17.75 -7.04 18.96
N ALA A 544 -18.59 -7.73 18.18
CA ALA A 544 -19.87 -8.30 18.60
C ALA A 544 -20.30 -9.40 17.61
N PRO A 545 -21.24 -10.30 17.99
CA PRO A 545 -21.89 -11.23 17.07
C PRO A 545 -22.48 -10.48 15.88
N PHE A 546 -22.20 -10.94 14.66
CA PHE A 546 -22.52 -10.18 13.44
C PHE A 546 -24.02 -9.87 13.28
N THR A 547 -24.91 -10.77 13.72
CA THR A 547 -26.36 -10.56 13.74
C THR A 547 -26.78 -9.42 14.69
N GLN A 548 -26.18 -9.33 15.88
CA GLN A 548 -26.41 -8.23 16.82
C GLN A 548 -25.82 -6.91 16.28
N LEU A 549 -24.62 -6.97 15.71
CA LEU A 549 -23.91 -5.81 15.15
C LEU A 549 -24.69 -5.18 13.98
N THR A 550 -25.19 -6.01 13.06
CA THR A 550 -26.01 -5.58 11.91
C THR A 550 -27.38 -5.06 12.34
N ALA A 551 -28.04 -5.68 13.32
CA ALA A 551 -29.28 -5.16 13.89
C ALA A 551 -29.08 -3.77 14.55
N ALA A 552 -28.05 -3.62 15.38
CA ALA A 552 -27.72 -2.35 16.04
C ALA A 552 -27.31 -1.25 15.04
N LEU A 553 -26.62 -1.60 13.94
CA LEU A 553 -26.34 -0.67 12.84
C LEU A 553 -27.62 -0.14 12.18
N VAL A 554 -28.59 -1.02 11.88
CA VAL A 554 -29.88 -0.62 11.29
C VAL A 554 -30.66 0.28 12.25
N GLN A 555 -30.70 -0.05 13.54
CA GLN A 555 -31.31 0.80 14.58
C GLN A 555 -30.64 2.18 14.67
N LEU A 556 -29.30 2.26 14.62
CA LEU A 556 -28.61 3.55 14.66
C LEU A 556 -28.87 4.41 13.42
N LEU A 557 -28.80 3.82 12.23
CA LEU A 557 -29.08 4.51 10.98
C LEU A 557 -30.55 4.98 10.94
N ARG A 558 -31.50 4.14 11.40
CA ARG A 558 -32.94 4.44 11.37
C ARG A 558 -33.37 5.38 12.48
N ASP A 559 -33.01 5.11 13.72
CA ASP A 559 -33.63 5.76 14.87
C ASP A 559 -32.78 6.96 15.34
N ALA A 560 -31.46 6.76 15.50
CA ALA A 560 -30.56 7.85 15.91
C ALA A 560 -30.29 8.88 14.82
N LEU A 561 -30.30 8.49 13.53
CA LEU A 561 -30.04 9.41 12.40
C LEU A 561 -31.28 9.68 11.55
N GLY A 562 -32.32 8.83 11.62
CA GLY A 562 -33.53 9.00 10.81
C GLY A 562 -33.28 8.81 9.31
N CYS A 563 -32.37 7.93 8.93
CA CYS A 563 -32.24 7.46 7.55
C CYS A 563 -33.50 6.67 7.18
N HIS A 564 -34.04 6.89 5.97
CA HIS A 564 -34.88 5.86 5.35
C HIS A 564 -33.96 4.72 4.90
N ILE A 565 -34.26 3.48 5.28
CA ILE A 565 -33.41 2.31 5.01
C ILE A 565 -34.20 1.26 4.27
N GLU A 566 -33.71 0.90 3.09
CA GLU A 566 -34.17 -0.24 2.31
C GLU A 566 -33.11 -1.34 2.38
N GLN A 567 -33.52 -2.55 2.75
CA GLN A 567 -32.61 -3.70 2.76
C GLN A 567 -32.33 -4.13 1.33
N GLY A 568 -31.07 -4.33 0.98
CA GLY A 568 -30.65 -4.78 -0.34
C GLY A 568 -31.00 -6.24 -0.58
N THR A 569 -32.28 -6.57 -0.77
CA THR A 569 -32.66 -7.89 -1.26
C THR A 569 -32.20 -8.04 -2.71
N LYS A 570 -31.37 -9.06 -2.98
CA LYS A 570 -31.38 -9.67 -4.33
C LYS A 570 -32.84 -10.03 -4.59
N ARG A 571 -33.44 -9.49 -5.66
CA ARG A 571 -34.81 -9.83 -6.06
C ARG A 571 -34.87 -11.32 -6.36
N SER A 572 -35.31 -12.13 -5.39
CA SER A 572 -35.94 -13.40 -5.71
C SER A 572 -37.17 -13.07 -6.54
N ARG A 573 -37.23 -13.62 -7.77
CA ARG A 573 -38.53 -13.72 -8.45
C ARG A 573 -39.39 -14.60 -7.55
N SER A 574 -40.53 -14.06 -7.11
CA SER A 574 -41.58 -14.89 -6.56
C SER A 574 -42.09 -15.76 -7.70
N GLU A 575 -41.69 -17.03 -7.75
CA GLU A 575 -42.43 -18.02 -8.50
C GLU A 575 -43.82 -18.10 -7.85
N GLY A 576 -44.84 -17.73 -8.62
CA GLY A 576 -46.22 -17.79 -8.17
C GLY A 576 -46.66 -19.24 -8.05
N ASP A 577 -47.24 -19.57 -6.90
CA ASP A 577 -47.72 -20.91 -6.57
C ASP A 577 -48.78 -21.37 -7.60
N GLY A 578 -48.41 -22.33 -8.44
CA GLY A 578 -49.16 -22.76 -9.61
C GLY A 578 -50.11 -23.92 -9.33
N ALA A 579 -51.14 -23.70 -8.50
CA ALA A 579 -52.25 -24.64 -8.39
C ALA A 579 -53.03 -24.65 -9.72
N GLY A 580 -53.09 -25.82 -10.37
CA GLY A 580 -53.50 -25.92 -11.77
C GLY A 580 -55.01 -25.91 -12.01
N GLU A 581 -55.41 -25.42 -13.19
CA GLU A 581 -56.72 -25.71 -13.79
C GLU A 581 -56.60 -25.82 -15.33
N SER A 582 -57.38 -26.73 -15.90
CA SER A 582 -57.27 -27.20 -17.30
C SER A 582 -58.00 -26.29 -18.29
N PRO A 583 -57.47 -26.01 -19.50
CA PRO A 583 -58.20 -25.28 -20.53
C PRO A 583 -58.96 -26.23 -21.48
N GLN A 584 -60.28 -26.02 -21.62
CA GLN A 584 -61.11 -26.68 -22.64
C GLN A 584 -61.96 -25.66 -23.44
N GLY A 585 -61.64 -25.51 -24.73
CA GLY A 585 -62.60 -25.27 -25.84
C GLY A 585 -63.31 -23.90 -25.99
N GLY A 586 -63.18 -23.30 -27.19
CA GLY A 586 -64.12 -22.27 -27.71
C GLY A 586 -63.43 -21.06 -28.36
N THR A 587 -63.06 -21.05 -29.66
CA THR A 587 -63.85 -20.52 -30.81
C THR A 587 -64.23 -19.01 -30.70
N SER A 588 -64.00 -18.11 -31.68
CA SER A 588 -63.74 -18.23 -33.13
C SER A 588 -63.10 -16.96 -33.74
N LYS A 589 -62.41 -17.13 -34.90
CA LYS A 589 -62.38 -16.29 -36.15
C LYS A 589 -62.71 -14.78 -36.00
N ARG A 590 -61.99 -13.80 -36.58
CA ARG A 590 -61.38 -13.63 -37.93
C ARG A 590 -60.57 -12.29 -37.89
N LEU A 591 -59.97 -11.66 -38.91
CA LEU A 591 -59.80 -11.80 -40.38
C LEU A 591 -58.46 -11.10 -40.76
N LYS A 592 -57.89 -11.35 -41.94
CA LYS A 592 -56.71 -10.64 -42.52
C LYS A 592 -57.14 -10.00 -43.85
N ARG A 593 -56.69 -8.79 -44.20
CA ARG A 593 -56.93 -8.18 -45.52
C ARG A 593 -55.74 -7.37 -46.00
N ASP A 594 -55.21 -7.76 -47.17
CA ASP A 594 -54.15 -7.06 -47.90
C ASP A 594 -54.69 -5.83 -48.67
N GLY A 595 -53.78 -4.91 -49.00
CA GLY A 595 -54.00 -3.71 -49.82
C GLY A 595 -52.94 -3.60 -50.92
N GLN A 596 -53.41 -3.56 -52.18
CA GLN A 596 -52.66 -3.85 -53.41
C GLN A 596 -51.89 -2.63 -53.98
N LYS A 597 -50.80 -2.87 -54.73
CA LYS A 597 -50.02 -1.85 -55.48
C LYS A 597 -50.55 -1.64 -56.91
N GLN A 598 -50.31 -0.44 -57.47
CA GLN A 598 -50.26 -0.11 -58.92
C GLN A 598 -49.37 1.16 -59.07
N SER A 599 -48.20 1.10 -59.77
CA SER A 599 -47.94 1.44 -61.20
C SER A 599 -47.97 2.95 -61.53
N CYS A 600 -47.10 3.56 -62.35
CA CYS A 600 -45.83 3.19 -63.02
C CYS A 600 -45.14 4.48 -63.55
N GLU A 601 -43.79 4.48 -63.67
CA GLU A 601 -42.93 5.34 -64.54
C GLU A 601 -43.03 6.89 -64.33
N GLU A 602 -42.08 7.77 -64.67
CA GLU A 602 -40.94 7.75 -65.60
C GLU A 602 -39.91 8.87 -65.21
N GLY A 603 -38.65 8.84 -65.66
CA GLY A 603 -37.88 10.08 -65.96
C GLY A 603 -36.64 10.51 -65.12
N ARG A 604 -35.45 10.20 -65.67
CA ARG A 604 -34.21 11.03 -65.82
C ARG A 604 -33.27 11.42 -64.66
N GLU A 605 -32.03 11.58 -65.10
CA GLU A 605 -30.72 11.72 -64.45
C GLU A 605 -30.36 13.12 -63.89
N GLU A 606 -29.34 13.11 -63.02
CA GLU A 606 -28.29 14.13 -62.79
C GLU A 606 -28.66 15.61 -62.47
N GLN A 607 -28.31 16.08 -61.25
CA GLN A 607 -27.14 16.96 -61.02
C GLN A 607 -26.96 17.45 -59.55
N GLN A 608 -25.73 17.29 -59.06
CA GLN A 608 -24.88 18.26 -58.34
C GLN A 608 -25.35 19.05 -57.07
N GLU A 609 -24.69 18.71 -55.96
CA GLU A 609 -24.12 19.56 -54.87
C GLU A 609 -24.93 20.61 -54.06
N CYS A 610 -24.75 20.46 -52.73
CA CYS A 610 -24.55 21.49 -51.69
C CYS A 610 -25.73 22.07 -50.86
N ALA A 611 -25.56 21.87 -49.54
CA ALA A 611 -26.06 22.63 -48.39
C ALA A 611 -27.55 22.52 -47.97
N GLY A 612 -27.79 22.02 -46.75
CA GLY A 612 -29.09 22.08 -46.05
C GLY A 612 -29.11 21.29 -44.74
N GLY A 613 -29.20 21.96 -43.60
CA GLY A 613 -29.02 21.36 -42.26
C GLY A 613 -30.24 20.77 -41.54
N HIS A 614 -30.01 20.46 -40.26
CA HIS A 614 -30.95 20.11 -39.17
C HIS A 614 -31.60 18.71 -39.14
N GLY A 615 -31.92 18.27 -37.90
CA GLY A 615 -32.45 16.94 -37.54
C GLY A 615 -31.50 16.18 -36.59
N GLU A 616 -31.25 16.63 -35.35
CA GLU A 616 -32.08 16.56 -34.13
C GLU A 616 -31.61 15.47 -33.16
N ASP A 617 -32.01 15.59 -31.89
CA ASP A 617 -31.40 14.93 -30.74
C ASP A 617 -31.54 13.39 -30.69
N GLY A 618 -30.42 12.75 -30.37
CA GLY A 618 -30.36 11.36 -29.90
C GLY A 618 -29.58 11.29 -28.59
N VAL A 619 -30.25 11.63 -27.47
CA VAL A 619 -29.66 11.51 -26.12
C VAL A 619 -29.76 10.04 -25.67
N GLU A 620 -28.70 9.26 -25.89
CA GLU A 620 -28.57 7.93 -25.26
C GLU A 620 -28.13 8.07 -23.80
N GLU A 621 -29.11 8.16 -22.90
CA GLU A 621 -28.93 7.99 -21.46
C GLU A 621 -28.65 6.51 -21.14
N MET A 622 -27.38 6.15 -20.98
CA MET A 622 -26.99 4.76 -20.70
C MET A 622 -27.13 4.42 -19.21
N VAL A 623 -28.28 3.85 -18.84
CA VAL A 623 -28.51 3.26 -17.52
C VAL A 623 -27.60 2.05 -17.30
N VAL A 624 -26.74 2.11 -16.28
CA VAL A 624 -25.91 0.96 -15.87
C VAL A 624 -26.73 0.07 -14.93
N GLU A 625 -27.45 -0.90 -15.50
CA GLU A 625 -28.06 -1.97 -14.71
C GLU A 625 -27.00 -2.97 -14.23
N VAL A 626 -27.01 -3.28 -12.93
CA VAL A 626 -26.17 -4.33 -12.33
C VAL A 626 -26.83 -5.69 -12.59
N GLY A 627 -26.59 -6.24 -13.78
CA GLY A 627 -26.92 -7.62 -14.15
C GLY A 627 -25.74 -8.54 -13.87
N GLU A 628 -25.82 -9.36 -12.81
CA GLU A 628 -24.92 -10.52 -12.64
C GLU A 628 -25.32 -11.62 -13.63
N THR A 629 -24.69 -11.66 -14.82
CA THR A 629 -24.71 -12.82 -15.69
C THR A 629 -23.48 -13.67 -15.45
N MET A 630 -23.66 -14.74 -14.68
CA MET A 630 -22.65 -15.77 -14.47
C MET A 630 -22.56 -16.63 -15.74
N GLN A 631 -21.44 -16.52 -16.46
CA GLN A 631 -21.00 -17.55 -17.39
C GLN A 631 -19.97 -18.42 -16.67
N ASP A 632 -20.24 -19.72 -16.62
CA ASP A 632 -19.48 -20.68 -15.82
C ASP A 632 -18.03 -20.80 -16.29
N TRP A 633 -17.11 -20.34 -15.44
CA TRP A 633 -15.75 -20.84 -15.38
C TRP A 633 -15.65 -21.74 -14.15
N ALA A 634 -15.42 -23.03 -14.37
CA ALA A 634 -15.45 -24.03 -13.33
C ALA A 634 -14.37 -23.77 -12.26
N MET A 635 -14.81 -23.43 -11.05
CA MET A 635 -13.96 -23.29 -9.88
C MET A 635 -13.49 -24.67 -9.41
N TRP A 636 -12.21 -25.01 -9.63
CA TRP A 636 -11.57 -26.14 -8.96
C TRP A 636 -10.70 -25.64 -7.81
N SER A 637 -10.95 -26.20 -6.62
CA SER A 637 -10.21 -25.89 -5.40
C SER A 637 -8.84 -26.58 -5.41
N PRO A 638 -7.79 -25.97 -4.82
CA PRO A 638 -6.54 -26.68 -4.55
C PRO A 638 -6.81 -27.90 -3.65
N GLY A 639 -6.32 -29.07 -4.06
CA GLY A 639 -6.53 -30.33 -3.33
C GLY A 639 -5.75 -30.38 -2.01
N GLN A 640 -6.33 -31.01 -0.99
CA GLN A 640 -5.57 -31.44 0.18
C GLN A 640 -4.79 -32.73 -0.10
N PRO A 641 -3.66 -32.96 0.61
CA PRO A 641 -2.79 -34.11 0.35
C PRO A 641 -3.47 -35.42 0.79
N GLY A 642 -3.37 -36.45 -0.06
CA GLY A 642 -3.69 -37.83 0.33
C GLY A 642 -2.51 -38.48 1.05
N GLU A 643 -2.80 -39.25 2.10
CA GLU A 643 -1.81 -40.10 2.75
C GLU A 643 -1.26 -41.14 1.77
N LEU A 644 0.07 -41.22 1.65
CA LEU A 644 0.75 -42.29 0.94
C LEU A 644 1.24 -43.34 1.94
N SER A 645 0.57 -44.50 1.95
CA SER A 645 1.11 -45.71 2.58
C SER A 645 2.19 -46.31 1.68
N LEU A 646 3.34 -46.62 2.28
CA LEU A 646 4.47 -47.29 1.65
C LEU A 646 4.12 -48.70 1.16
N THR A 647 4.56 -49.07 -0.05
CA THR A 647 5.23 -50.36 -0.25
C THR A 647 6.10 -50.42 -1.51
N THR A 648 7.32 -50.90 -1.27
CA THR A 648 8.38 -51.37 -2.17
C THR A 648 7.92 -52.34 -3.28
N GLY A 649 8.61 -52.37 -4.43
CA GLY A 649 8.52 -53.49 -5.37
C GLY A 649 9.14 -53.21 -6.75
N GLU A 650 10.33 -53.77 -7.02
CA GLU A 650 11.06 -53.60 -8.29
C GLU A 650 10.66 -54.58 -9.41
N LEU A 651 11.05 -54.17 -10.63
CA LEU A 651 11.45 -54.96 -11.79
C LEU A 651 10.50 -55.95 -12.51
N LEU A 652 10.55 -55.82 -13.84
CA LEU A 652 10.07 -56.78 -14.81
C LEU A 652 10.95 -58.04 -14.85
N ALA A 653 10.33 -59.22 -14.82
CA ALA A 653 10.87 -60.44 -15.41
C ALA A 653 9.75 -61.30 -16.00
N THR A 654 10.04 -61.94 -17.13
CA THR A 654 9.11 -62.76 -17.93
C THR A 654 8.97 -64.19 -17.40
N GLY A 655 7.80 -64.83 -17.54
CA GLY A 655 7.73 -66.29 -17.71
C GLY A 655 6.57 -67.04 -17.03
N GLU A 656 5.59 -67.43 -17.86
CA GLU A 656 4.84 -68.70 -17.82
C GLU A 656 4.06 -69.19 -16.58
N GLY A 657 2.74 -69.37 -16.76
CA GLY A 657 2.08 -70.67 -16.51
C GLY A 657 1.19 -70.82 -15.26
N GLY A 658 -0.11 -71.13 -15.46
CA GLY A 658 -0.93 -71.86 -14.46
C GLY A 658 -2.28 -71.26 -14.06
N GLN A 659 -3.37 -71.79 -14.65
CA GLN A 659 -4.74 -71.82 -14.11
C GLN A 659 -4.92 -73.04 -13.14
N PRO A 660 -6.09 -73.35 -12.50
CA PRO A 660 -7.36 -72.61 -12.26
C PRO A 660 -7.97 -72.80 -10.82
N GLY A 661 -9.20 -72.28 -10.56
CA GLY A 661 -10.14 -72.73 -9.50
C GLY A 661 -10.82 -71.57 -8.71
N HIS A 662 -12.15 -71.31 -8.79
CA HIS A 662 -13.32 -72.01 -8.16
C HIS A 662 -13.29 -71.99 -6.60
N THR A 663 -14.35 -71.72 -5.81
CA THR A 663 -15.83 -71.63 -6.02
C THR A 663 -16.57 -71.05 -4.79
N ALA A 664 -17.83 -70.58 -4.95
CA ALA A 664 -19.00 -70.67 -4.02
C ALA A 664 -18.92 -70.08 -2.57
N LEU A 665 -19.98 -69.74 -1.81
CA LEU A 665 -21.40 -69.30 -1.91
C LEU A 665 -22.08 -69.61 -0.54
N ALA A 666 -23.15 -68.89 -0.15
CA ALA A 666 -24.22 -69.28 0.82
C ALA A 666 -23.88 -69.38 2.36
N GLU A 667 -24.79 -69.22 3.34
CA GLU A 667 -26.16 -68.61 3.40
C GLU A 667 -26.65 -68.24 4.84
N GLN A 668 -27.56 -67.25 4.90
CA GLN A 668 -28.68 -66.89 5.84
C GLN A 668 -28.88 -67.39 7.33
N GLY A 669 -29.10 -66.41 8.24
CA GLY A 669 -30.25 -66.29 9.20
C GLY A 669 -30.24 -67.00 10.58
N PRO A 670 -31.23 -66.78 11.51
CA PRO A 670 -32.19 -65.66 11.70
C PRO A 670 -32.56 -65.23 13.20
N LYS A 671 -33.26 -64.08 13.40
CA LYS A 671 -34.15 -63.61 14.56
C LYS A 671 -33.66 -63.74 16.05
N GLY A 672 -33.64 -62.75 16.96
CA GLY A 672 -34.61 -61.72 17.46
C GLY A 672 -34.88 -61.97 18.99
N PRO A 673 -35.32 -61.03 19.91
CA PRO A 673 -35.94 -59.69 19.74
C PRO A 673 -35.50 -58.51 20.71
N ASP A 674 -36.08 -57.33 20.48
CA ASP A 674 -36.33 -56.08 21.26
C ASP A 674 -35.70 -55.74 22.65
N THR A 675 -35.09 -54.55 22.77
CA THR A 675 -35.67 -53.33 23.43
C THR A 675 -34.81 -52.07 23.21
N ALA A 676 -35.33 -50.87 23.46
CA ALA A 676 -34.86 -49.62 22.82
C ALA A 676 -34.06 -48.64 23.72
N GLN A 677 -33.13 -47.87 23.14
CA GLN A 677 -33.13 -46.38 23.29
C GLN A 677 -32.18 -45.57 22.37
N LYS A 678 -32.77 -44.47 21.84
CA LYS A 678 -32.22 -43.16 21.43
C LYS A 678 -31.27 -42.98 20.23
N ARG A 679 -31.54 -41.87 19.53
CA ARG A 679 -31.04 -41.42 18.22
C ARG A 679 -30.31 -40.08 18.40
N LEU A 680 -29.25 -39.83 17.62
CA LEU A 680 -28.74 -38.50 17.27
C LEU A 680 -28.44 -38.49 15.76
N PRO A 681 -28.90 -37.48 14.98
CA PRO A 681 -28.79 -37.49 13.52
C PRO A 681 -27.48 -36.86 13.03
N GLY A 682 -26.96 -37.35 11.91
CA GLY A 682 -25.81 -36.75 11.23
C GLY A 682 -26.19 -35.48 10.44
N GLU A 683 -25.33 -34.47 10.50
CA GLU A 683 -25.49 -33.24 9.71
C GLU A 683 -24.86 -33.38 8.31
N THR A 684 -25.69 -33.32 7.28
CA THR A 684 -25.22 -33.04 5.92
C THR A 684 -25.01 -31.54 5.75
N GLY A 685 -23.75 -31.09 5.82
CA GLY A 685 -23.38 -29.68 5.67
C GLY A 685 -22.19 -29.46 4.73
N LYS A 686 -22.46 -29.29 3.43
CA LYS A 686 -21.50 -28.71 2.47
C LYS A 686 -22.11 -27.51 1.77
N GLY A 687 -21.98 -26.35 2.40
CA GLY A 687 -22.16 -25.04 1.79
C GLY A 687 -20.86 -24.25 1.94
N ALA A 688 -20.28 -23.77 0.84
CA ALA A 688 -19.09 -22.94 0.89
C ALA A 688 -19.42 -21.62 1.63
N ALA A 689 -18.61 -21.26 2.61
CA ALA A 689 -18.85 -20.08 3.45
C ALA A 689 -18.59 -18.78 2.66
N LEU A 690 -19.60 -18.28 1.96
CA LEU A 690 -19.65 -16.89 1.55
C LEU A 690 -19.57 -16.00 2.80
N SER A 691 -18.45 -15.29 2.96
CA SER A 691 -18.28 -14.27 4.01
C SER A 691 -19.49 -13.33 3.99
N SER A 692 -20.29 -13.31 5.06
CA SER A 692 -21.60 -12.68 4.99
C SER A 692 -21.48 -11.15 4.93
N LEU A 693 -21.66 -10.63 3.72
CA LEU A 693 -21.75 -9.20 3.44
C LEU A 693 -23.23 -8.80 3.46
N VAL A 694 -23.61 -7.90 4.35
CA VAL A 694 -24.98 -7.37 4.43
C VAL A 694 -24.97 -5.90 4.01
N SER A 695 -25.87 -5.52 3.11
CA SER A 695 -25.94 -4.15 2.59
C SER A 695 -27.34 -3.52 2.68
N TRP A 696 -27.35 -2.21 2.89
CA TRP A 696 -28.54 -1.40 3.00
C TRP A 696 -28.41 -0.14 2.17
N ARG A 697 -29.48 0.24 1.47
CA ARG A 697 -29.60 1.54 0.80
C ARG A 697 -30.19 2.53 1.80
N CYS A 698 -29.50 3.64 2.02
CA CYS A 698 -29.87 4.67 2.97
C CYS A 698 -30.14 6.01 2.26
N ALA A 699 -31.17 6.73 2.70
CA ALA A 699 -31.51 8.05 2.20
C ALA A 699 -31.73 9.04 3.36
N LEU A 700 -31.18 10.25 3.21
CA LEU A 700 -31.27 11.35 4.17
C LEU A 700 -31.80 12.62 3.48
N TRP A 701 -32.75 13.30 4.12
CA TRP A 701 -33.31 14.58 3.67
C TRP A 701 -32.79 15.79 4.46
N HIS A 702 -32.07 15.56 5.56
CA HIS A 702 -31.61 16.60 6.48
C HIS A 702 -30.15 16.38 6.87
N ARG A 703 -29.41 17.47 7.16
CA ARG A 703 -27.99 17.45 7.58
C ARG A 703 -27.81 17.03 9.05
N VAL A 704 -28.30 15.83 9.40
CA VAL A 704 -28.34 15.30 10.79
C VAL A 704 -26.96 15.10 11.44
N TRP A 705 -25.88 15.13 10.65
CA TRP A 705 -24.49 15.09 11.10
C TRP A 705 -23.98 16.44 11.62
N GLN A 706 -24.56 17.57 11.16
CA GLN A 706 -24.14 18.91 11.53
C GLN A 706 -24.98 19.45 12.70
N GLY A 707 -24.42 20.36 13.51
CA GLY A 707 -25.17 21.05 14.57
C GLY A 707 -25.57 20.24 15.82
N ARG A 708 -25.41 18.90 15.83
CA ARG A 708 -25.80 17.99 16.95
C ARG A 708 -25.41 18.48 18.35
N ARG A 709 -24.21 19.07 18.50
CA ARG A 709 -23.73 19.63 19.78
C ARG A 709 -24.63 20.78 20.31
N ARG A 710 -25.16 21.62 19.43
CA ARG A 710 -26.05 22.74 19.79
C ARG A 710 -27.46 22.24 20.12
N ALA A 711 -27.99 21.30 19.34
CA ALA A 711 -29.27 20.65 19.60
C ALA A 711 -29.26 19.92 20.96
N ARG A 712 -28.24 19.09 21.25
CA ARG A 712 -28.12 18.40 22.54
C ARG A 712 -28.06 19.36 23.73
N ARG A 713 -27.32 20.47 23.64
CA ARG A 713 -27.27 21.49 24.70
C ARG A 713 -28.63 22.15 24.95
N ARG A 714 -29.45 22.34 23.92
CA ARG A 714 -30.83 22.88 24.05
C ARG A 714 -31.75 21.87 24.73
N LEU A 715 -31.74 20.61 24.28
CA LEU A 715 -32.48 19.52 24.92
C LEU A 715 -32.11 19.41 26.41
N GLN A 716 -30.82 19.34 26.75
CA GLN A 716 -30.32 19.29 28.13
C GLN A 716 -30.69 20.52 28.99
N GLN A 717 -30.94 21.68 28.38
CA GLN A 717 -31.45 22.86 29.09
C GLN A 717 -32.96 22.78 29.36
N GLN A 718 -33.71 22.02 28.56
CA GLN A 718 -35.14 21.79 28.73
C GLN A 718 -35.41 20.63 29.70
N THR A 719 -34.64 19.54 29.65
CA THR A 719 -34.72 18.42 30.60
C THR A 719 -33.77 18.60 31.79
N LYS A 720 -34.24 19.28 32.84
CA LYS A 720 -33.59 19.25 34.16
C LYS A 720 -33.60 17.82 34.73
N GLY A 721 -32.45 17.13 34.67
CA GLY A 721 -32.21 15.89 35.44
C GLY A 721 -32.13 14.58 34.65
N GLY A 722 -31.95 14.60 33.32
CA GLY A 722 -31.67 13.37 32.56
C GLY A 722 -30.22 12.90 32.73
N GLY A 723 -30.02 11.75 33.37
CA GLY A 723 -28.73 11.06 33.41
C GLY A 723 -28.30 10.56 32.03
N ALA A 724 -27.01 10.21 31.87
CA ALA A 724 -26.51 9.59 30.64
C ALA A 724 -26.93 8.11 30.60
N GLY A 725 -28.16 7.86 30.13
CA GLY A 725 -28.69 6.51 29.94
C GLY A 725 -27.84 5.65 29.01
N VAL A 726 -27.98 4.33 29.15
CA VAL A 726 -27.26 3.30 28.36
C VAL A 726 -28.26 2.57 27.45
N GLY A 727 -27.80 2.00 26.33
CA GLY A 727 -28.66 1.25 25.43
C GLY A 727 -29.81 2.08 24.84
N ALA A 728 -31.05 1.67 25.09
CA ALA A 728 -32.25 2.27 24.51
C ALA A 728 -32.47 3.75 24.91
N GLU A 729 -32.12 4.15 26.14
CA GLU A 729 -32.24 5.54 26.59
C GLU A 729 -31.27 6.47 25.85
N TRP A 730 -30.06 5.97 25.58
CA TRP A 730 -29.07 6.67 24.75
C TRP A 730 -29.57 6.84 23.32
N LEU A 731 -30.14 5.77 22.73
CA LEU A 731 -30.71 5.78 21.38
C LEU A 731 -31.84 6.81 21.25
N ALA A 732 -32.79 6.81 22.20
CA ALA A 732 -33.88 7.77 22.26
C ALA A 732 -33.37 9.22 22.37
N THR A 733 -32.31 9.45 23.15
CA THR A 733 -31.66 10.77 23.29
C THR A 733 -31.03 11.24 21.97
N GLU A 734 -30.36 10.35 21.22
CA GLU A 734 -29.82 10.70 19.88
C GLU A 734 -30.92 10.93 18.83
N ALA A 735 -32.03 10.18 18.92
CA ALA A 735 -33.19 10.35 18.06
C ALA A 735 -33.83 11.74 18.27
N GLN A 736 -34.01 12.17 19.52
CA GLN A 736 -34.46 13.53 19.86
C GLN A 736 -33.51 14.61 19.33
N VAL A 737 -32.19 14.42 19.44
CA VAL A 737 -31.19 15.34 18.86
C VAL A 737 -31.33 15.42 17.32
N SER A 738 -31.63 14.31 16.65
CA SER A 738 -31.90 14.31 15.20
C SER A 738 -33.23 14.95 14.83
N GLN A 739 -34.26 14.81 15.67
CA GLN A 739 -35.57 15.42 15.46
C GLN A 739 -35.50 16.96 15.61
N GLU A 740 -34.82 17.46 16.63
CA GLU A 740 -34.53 18.90 16.80
C GLU A 740 -33.80 19.51 15.58
N LEU A 741 -32.90 18.75 14.94
CA LEU A 741 -32.19 19.20 13.74
C LEU A 741 -33.04 19.20 12.46
N ARG A 742 -34.19 18.52 12.45
CA ARG A 742 -35.16 18.55 11.34
C ARG A 742 -36.08 19.76 11.41
N GLY A 743 -36.21 20.36 12.60
CA GLY A 743 -37.21 21.37 12.92
C GLY A 743 -38.56 20.76 13.27
N LEU A 744 -39.38 21.49 14.02
CA LEU A 744 -40.72 21.07 14.47
C LEU A 744 -41.77 21.16 13.34
N SER A 745 -41.49 20.54 12.20
CA SER A 745 -42.47 20.27 11.14
C SER A 745 -43.06 18.88 11.40
N GLY A 746 -44.21 18.84 12.07
CA GLY A 746 -44.82 17.58 12.53
C GLY A 746 -45.49 16.77 11.42
N GLY A 747 -45.70 15.48 11.70
CA GLY A 747 -46.48 14.56 10.88
C GLY A 747 -45.64 13.66 9.96
N GLU A 748 -46.03 12.40 9.84
CA GLU A 748 -45.45 11.39 8.94
C GLU A 748 -45.86 11.64 7.47
N GLN A 749 -45.60 12.84 6.94
CA GLN A 749 -45.70 13.08 5.51
C GLN A 749 -44.38 12.78 4.83
N ARG A 750 -44.37 11.66 4.09
CA ARG A 750 -43.33 11.27 3.14
C ARG A 750 -43.03 12.48 2.24
N PRO A 751 -41.83 13.10 2.29
CA PRO A 751 -41.58 14.29 1.49
C PRO A 751 -41.69 13.93 0.01
N ALA A 752 -42.48 14.68 -0.74
CA ALA A 752 -42.47 14.65 -2.21
C ALA A 752 -41.21 15.33 -2.80
N ALA A 753 -40.12 15.33 -2.04
CA ALA A 753 -38.86 16.01 -2.32
C ALA A 753 -37.75 14.98 -2.47
N GLU A 754 -36.81 15.24 -3.36
CA GLU A 754 -35.65 14.39 -3.57
C GLU A 754 -34.80 14.26 -2.29
N PRO A 755 -34.19 13.09 -2.04
CA PRO A 755 -33.26 12.92 -0.93
C PRO A 755 -32.02 13.80 -1.11
N LEU A 756 -31.64 14.49 -0.04
CA LEU A 756 -30.47 15.38 0.00
C LEU A 756 -29.15 14.62 -0.17
N LEU A 757 -29.10 13.38 0.32
CA LEU A 757 -27.96 12.46 0.14
C LEU A 757 -28.45 11.01 0.22
N THR A 758 -28.06 10.17 -0.75
CA THR A 758 -28.25 8.71 -0.68
C THR A 758 -26.92 7.99 -0.74
N PHE A 759 -26.83 6.87 -0.01
CA PHE A 759 -25.61 6.07 0.11
C PHE A 759 -25.93 4.59 0.38
N VAL A 760 -24.99 3.68 0.09
CA VAL A 760 -25.05 2.28 0.53
C VAL A 760 -24.16 2.13 1.76
N ALA A 761 -24.64 1.40 2.76
CA ALA A 761 -23.85 0.93 3.89
C ALA A 761 -23.72 -0.60 3.79
N SER A 762 -22.50 -1.13 3.81
CA SER A 762 -22.20 -2.56 3.62
C SER A 762 -21.29 -3.08 4.72
N ALA A 763 -21.78 -4.01 5.55
CA ALA A 763 -21.06 -4.59 6.68
C ALA A 763 -20.44 -5.94 6.32
N SER A 764 -19.14 -6.12 6.60
CA SER A 764 -18.39 -7.38 6.43
C SER A 764 -18.30 -8.14 7.75
N GLN A 765 -18.70 -9.42 7.76
CA GLN A 765 -18.53 -10.31 8.92
C GLN A 765 -17.07 -10.60 9.24
N ALA A 766 -16.26 -10.93 8.23
CA ALA A 766 -14.86 -11.35 8.42
C ALA A 766 -13.99 -10.25 9.04
N ASP A 767 -14.21 -9.00 8.62
CA ASP A 767 -13.37 -7.86 9.03
C ASP A 767 -13.95 -7.06 10.19
N GLN A 768 -15.24 -7.25 10.49
CA GLN A 768 -16.03 -6.40 11.38
C GLN A 768 -15.90 -4.91 11.00
N THR A 769 -16.17 -4.61 9.73
CA THR A 769 -16.12 -3.23 9.21
C THR A 769 -17.37 -2.86 8.42
N LEU A 770 -17.63 -1.55 8.32
CA LEU A 770 -18.68 -0.96 7.50
C LEU A 770 -18.07 -0.12 6.37
N THR A 771 -18.32 -0.51 5.13
CA THR A 771 -18.01 0.32 3.95
C THR A 771 -19.23 1.19 3.63
N VAL A 772 -19.02 2.48 3.38
CA VAL A 772 -20.10 3.43 3.06
C VAL A 772 -19.81 4.10 1.73
N THR A 773 -20.68 3.98 0.73
CA THR A 773 -20.48 4.50 -0.62
C THR A 773 -21.59 5.48 -1.02
N PRO A 774 -21.29 6.65 -1.61
CA PRO A 774 -22.31 7.57 -2.08
C PRO A 774 -23.03 6.99 -3.31
N LEU A 775 -24.31 7.34 -3.46
CA LEU A 775 -25.13 7.01 -4.63
C LEU A 775 -25.60 8.30 -5.34
N GLN A 776 -26.17 9.24 -4.58
CA GLN A 776 -26.59 10.55 -5.07
C GLN A 776 -26.14 11.60 -4.06
N ASP A 777 -25.25 12.49 -4.50
CA ASP A 777 -24.69 13.57 -3.68
C ASP A 777 -24.55 14.85 -4.51
N SER A 778 -25.67 15.49 -4.81
CA SER A 778 -25.73 16.69 -5.66
C SER A 778 -25.08 17.93 -5.03
N GLN A 779 -24.85 17.92 -3.71
CA GLN A 779 -24.27 19.03 -2.94
C GLN A 779 -22.83 18.76 -2.45
N GLY A 780 -22.25 17.60 -2.74
CA GLY A 780 -20.88 17.25 -2.30
C GLY A 780 -20.75 17.05 -0.79
N LEU A 781 -21.81 16.61 -0.12
CA LEU A 781 -21.93 16.48 1.34
C LEU A 781 -21.50 15.12 1.89
N PHE A 782 -21.27 14.13 1.02
CA PHE A 782 -20.83 12.79 1.44
C PHE A 782 -19.58 12.80 2.33
N PRO A 783 -18.52 13.61 2.08
CA PRO A 783 -17.36 13.66 2.96
C PRO A 783 -17.71 14.05 4.40
N ASP A 784 -18.61 15.02 4.61
CA ASP A 784 -19.02 15.46 5.95
C ASP A 784 -19.79 14.36 6.68
N LEU A 785 -20.73 13.69 5.98
CA LEU A 785 -21.43 12.52 6.51
C LEU A 785 -20.43 11.42 6.87
N HIS A 786 -19.47 11.11 6.00
CA HIS A 786 -18.53 10.00 6.21
C HIS A 786 -17.64 10.22 7.43
N HIS A 787 -17.07 11.42 7.59
CA HIS A 787 -16.28 11.75 8.79
C HIS A 787 -17.14 11.73 10.07
N PHE A 788 -18.41 12.16 9.99
CA PHE A 788 -19.34 12.02 11.10
C PHE A 788 -19.60 10.55 11.46
N LEU A 789 -19.92 9.70 10.48
CA LEU A 789 -20.19 8.27 10.70
C LEU A 789 -18.96 7.53 11.24
N GLN A 790 -17.75 7.89 10.79
CA GLN A 790 -16.48 7.34 11.30
C GLN A 790 -16.28 7.54 12.81
N VAL A 791 -16.77 8.66 13.37
CA VAL A 791 -16.68 8.96 14.80
C VAL A 791 -17.92 8.46 15.55
N PHE A 792 -19.10 8.66 14.97
CA PHE A 792 -20.39 8.38 15.60
C PHE A 792 -20.66 6.89 15.74
N LEU A 793 -20.59 6.11 14.64
CA LEU A 793 -21.02 4.71 14.66
C LEU A 793 -20.20 3.84 15.65
N PRO A 794 -18.85 3.92 15.72
CA PRO A 794 -18.09 3.08 16.65
C PRO A 794 -18.27 3.52 18.12
N GLN A 795 -18.68 4.76 18.38
CA GLN A 795 -19.05 5.20 19.74
C GLN A 795 -20.46 4.70 20.09
N ALA A 796 -21.42 4.93 19.20
CA ALA A 796 -22.82 4.54 19.35
C ALA A 796 -23.01 3.05 19.55
N LEU A 797 -22.36 2.21 18.73
CA LEU A 797 -22.40 0.75 18.89
C LEU A 797 -21.82 0.29 20.23
N ARG A 798 -20.79 0.97 20.77
CA ARG A 798 -20.27 0.70 22.12
C ARG A 798 -21.19 1.15 23.26
N HIS A 799 -22.26 1.90 22.98
CA HIS A 799 -23.33 2.22 23.94
C HIS A 799 -24.55 1.29 23.81
N LEU A 800 -24.74 0.64 22.66
CA LEU A 800 -25.84 -0.30 22.40
C LEU A 800 -25.49 -1.77 22.63
N LEU A 801 -24.21 -2.13 22.50
CA LEU A 801 -23.70 -3.50 22.65
C LEU A 801 -23.04 -3.75 24.02
N LYS A 802 -23.32 -2.85 24.98
CA LYS A 802 -23.04 -3.00 26.41
C LYS A 802 -24.36 -3.20 27.14
#